data_AF-A0A816TME5-F1
#
_entry.id   AF-A0A816TME5-F1
#
_cell.length_a   1.000
_cell.length_b   1.000
_cell.length_c   1.000
_cell.angle_alpha   90.00
_cell.angle_beta   90.00
_cell.angle_gamma   90.00
#
_symmetry.space_group_name_H-M   'P 1'
#
loop_
_entity.id
_entity.type
_entity.pdbx_description
1 polymer ?
#
loop_
_entity_poly.entity_id
_entity_poly.type
_entity_poly.pdbx_seq_one_letter_code
_entity_poly.pdbx_strand_id
1 'polypeptide(L)'
;MNSDLELFLYPNENGFIGKLALNLSNDNNVNENLLSKSNVYTIVILDRSGSMGSSVPRFVNQILPDIFKSLNYDKNEMITLITFDSTPNKYTIPIQQLVGFSIKCQGQTFMASGITTLTNFILNELPKDCHALRLLTISDGEVQDQAQVQTAAAQLISLIKNKFIINSQAVRLFTSSSQPDTRAVSSLLQLNNVSNVNLLDVRTSLSNIEISSTIASLFSGDSLNRHAILKSGEAILKSTPWQTSMHDTISLFPGENLFWLNKLPTGNLTVGQTNVKIHMKESLTVDTYEKLLKTKIEYYINQLKILKIVNTVESKKEVDDIMNYFQNIESSLLYNDKDVNVLLNDSSLRARLQFLKNSINRRKKSFVMRMSQIANDDKVSQLNSAQQADYLRAVDSTSKNARGLARRAVTQGLDFNEILRKEVRTMAAHINELKDIDDNDHLVSFFSQDTTLGGIRAVCQLATDEMLDDVNANDILRMVNIVGVACSGPIGEFPDPMTWRVNELYLGCYVSLSDVLTAFMQSKGQPLQTPATNKTITNVIPIIENERIGLFLRKYASALLEYTCSIGMRRLLADVPMTGGYTICAGVWKLVEDLNENKSELYLKTFDQLIKTYEIVVGNYFQHVMPYIKEQDDRLSYYIANNGTTNMISPFIKLYRENDSKKIEQIPKILRALYTYEIWQAIRKQYKNRDDSDIIAQKMLDQLIGLDLNKYKTSVKPLFENEPSLNEIQFHDQIHIDETYLDELIKTCYYVDYITLLPKYISAVVNNNVDSIKDIPVLNQNSISEGININYDIKIFKFYNVIQALLYTSKASRVDGDNEKMKMIDLVDEKSAEKMLQDYVRKRYENQYATDLAIKGRSERTELIAELVQSIITSRDHNEVIKFMRDGLIRGKTQVVIANSSSLGFVELKDKLLDFNEKIPRRLDIIKVFLLGRDYKNNDEPVWNNGNVLFIPNLCDYERVFVSCGYQDEWNKIKEEYMKRNLHIYRDGFNRHGHGNTKPSYWAFGYQTLQLYKDNVPAEVFKEYCEIHHDCCGVSQIHGLLS
;
A
#
# COMPACT_ATOMS: atom_id res chain seq x y z
N MET A 1 29.14 38.43 -60.62
CA MET A 1 28.87 38.81 -59.21
C MET A 1 28.76 37.51 -58.43
N ASN A 2 29.77 37.16 -57.62
CA ASN A 2 29.66 36.04 -56.69
C ASN A 2 28.71 36.47 -55.58
N SER A 3 27.51 35.89 -55.55
CA SER A 3 26.62 36.04 -54.39
C SER A 3 27.22 35.23 -53.25
N ASP A 4 27.98 35.89 -52.38
CA ASP A 4 28.51 35.27 -51.15
C ASP A 4 27.33 34.78 -50.30
N LEU A 5 27.43 33.56 -49.77
CA LEU A 5 26.42 33.01 -48.86
C LEU A 5 26.57 33.66 -47.48
N GLU A 6 25.46 34.07 -46.86
CA GLU A 6 25.49 34.71 -45.54
C GLU A 6 25.14 33.71 -44.42
N LEU A 7 25.98 33.64 -43.39
CA LEU A 7 25.78 32.89 -42.15
C LEU A 7 25.60 33.85 -40.98
N PHE A 8 24.47 33.76 -40.29
CA PHE A 8 24.20 34.52 -39.06
C PHE A 8 24.52 33.66 -37.84
N LEU A 9 25.37 34.16 -36.93
CA LEU A 9 25.74 33.49 -35.68
C LEU A 9 25.13 34.22 -34.47
N TYR A 10 24.43 33.47 -33.64
CA TYR A 10 23.82 33.93 -32.40
C TYR A 10 24.55 33.33 -31.19
N PRO A 11 25.07 34.13 -30.24
CA PRO A 11 25.69 33.63 -29.02
C PRO A 11 24.72 32.79 -28.18
N ASN A 12 25.21 31.67 -27.64
CA ASN A 12 24.50 30.77 -26.72
C ASN A 12 25.47 30.32 -25.60
N GLU A 13 24.97 29.89 -24.43
CA GLU A 13 25.81 29.54 -23.27
C GLU A 13 26.92 28.51 -23.59
N ASN A 14 26.66 27.62 -24.55
CA ASN A 14 27.57 26.55 -24.96
C ASN A 14 28.10 26.69 -26.41
N GLY A 15 28.17 27.91 -26.95
CA GLY A 15 28.74 28.19 -28.27
C GLY A 15 27.89 29.16 -29.11
N PHE A 16 27.55 28.78 -30.34
CA PHE A 16 26.80 29.61 -31.28
C PHE A 16 25.73 28.82 -32.02
N ILE A 17 24.61 29.47 -32.33
CA ILE A 17 23.57 28.96 -33.25
C ILE A 17 23.81 29.62 -34.61
N GLY A 18 24.02 28.81 -35.65
CA GLY A 18 24.20 29.26 -37.02
C GLY A 18 22.91 29.17 -37.84
N LYS A 19 22.56 30.24 -38.53
CA LYS A 19 21.46 30.32 -39.50
C LYS A 19 21.98 30.68 -40.89
N LEU A 20 21.76 29.81 -41.88
CA LEU A 20 22.17 30.01 -43.28
C LEU A 20 21.01 29.64 -44.22
N ALA A 21 20.66 30.54 -45.13
CA ALA A 21 19.60 30.30 -46.12
C ALA A 21 20.18 29.93 -47.48
N LEU A 22 19.75 28.79 -48.04
CA LEU A 22 20.03 28.39 -49.41
C LEU A 22 18.83 28.74 -50.30
N ASN A 23 18.87 29.90 -50.93
CA ASN A 23 17.82 30.35 -51.82
C ASN A 23 18.01 29.75 -53.22
N LEU A 24 17.18 28.77 -53.56
CA LEU A 24 17.02 28.28 -54.93
C LEU A 24 15.92 29.09 -55.62
N SER A 25 16.19 30.34 -55.99
CA SER A 25 15.30 31.03 -56.92
C SER A 25 15.53 30.49 -58.34
N ASN A 26 14.45 30.25 -59.07
CA ASN A 26 14.45 29.67 -60.41
C ASN A 26 15.22 30.49 -61.48
N ASP A 27 15.67 31.71 -61.16
CA ASP A 27 16.22 32.66 -62.15
C ASP A 27 17.75 32.74 -62.20
N ASN A 28 18.51 31.98 -61.38
CA ASN A 28 19.98 32.03 -61.42
C ASN A 28 20.61 30.62 -61.52
N ASN A 29 21.14 30.29 -62.71
CA ASN A 29 22.00 29.11 -62.98
C ASN A 29 23.22 28.97 -62.04
N VAL A 30 23.52 29.98 -61.22
CA VAL A 30 24.67 29.99 -60.30
C VAL A 30 24.49 29.03 -59.13
N ASN A 31 23.26 28.78 -58.67
CA ASN A 31 23.00 27.91 -57.50
C ASN A 31 22.80 26.42 -57.85
N GLU A 32 22.48 26.07 -59.10
CA GLU A 32 22.39 24.66 -59.50
C GLU A 32 23.75 23.94 -59.46
N ASN A 33 24.86 24.66 -59.70
CA ASN A 33 26.23 24.13 -59.58
C ASN A 33 26.67 23.84 -58.14
N LEU A 34 25.96 24.35 -57.12
CA LEU A 34 26.28 24.13 -55.71
C LEU A 34 25.60 22.87 -55.14
N LEU A 35 24.61 22.33 -55.84
CA LEU A 35 23.84 21.17 -55.41
C LEU A 35 24.42 19.90 -56.02
N SER A 36 24.80 18.95 -55.17
CA SER A 36 25.10 17.60 -55.63
C SER A 36 23.80 16.83 -55.85
N LYS A 37 23.69 16.12 -56.99
CA LYS A 37 22.61 15.17 -57.22
C LYS A 37 22.92 13.90 -56.44
N SER A 38 22.25 13.71 -55.31
CA SER A 38 22.39 12.53 -54.46
C SER A 38 21.74 11.32 -55.11
N ASN A 39 22.41 10.17 -55.00
CA ASN A 39 21.82 8.88 -55.34
C ASN A 39 20.84 8.48 -54.22
N VAL A 40 19.54 8.72 -54.44
CA VAL A 40 18.48 8.46 -53.45
C VAL A 40 17.88 7.08 -53.72
N TYR A 41 17.91 6.21 -52.71
CA TYR A 41 17.30 4.90 -52.78
C TYR A 41 15.95 4.87 -52.06
N THR A 42 14.94 4.30 -52.71
CA THR A 42 13.58 4.23 -52.17
C THR A 42 13.20 2.81 -51.82
N ILE A 43 12.83 2.62 -50.56
CA ILE A 43 12.51 1.34 -49.94
C ILE A 43 11.09 1.41 -49.39
N VAL A 44 10.25 0.46 -49.78
CA VAL A 44 8.90 0.27 -49.26
C VAL A 44 8.88 -0.98 -48.41
N ILE A 45 8.45 -0.86 -47.15
CA ILE A 45 8.22 -1.98 -46.25
C ILE A 45 6.71 -2.17 -46.17
N LEU A 46 6.23 -3.29 -46.69
CA LEU A 46 4.81 -3.57 -46.83
C LEU A 46 4.41 -4.82 -46.04
N ASP A 47 3.43 -4.64 -45.16
CA ASP A 47 2.70 -5.73 -44.55
C ASP A 47 1.92 -6.50 -45.61
N ARG A 48 2.20 -7.80 -45.72
CA ARG A 48 1.43 -8.71 -46.59
C ARG A 48 0.73 -9.82 -45.81
N SER A 49 0.58 -9.65 -44.51
CA SER A 49 -0.12 -10.60 -43.64
C SER A 49 -1.58 -10.81 -44.06
N GLY A 50 -2.20 -11.87 -43.53
CA GLY A 50 -3.60 -12.20 -43.82
C GLY A 50 -4.59 -11.05 -43.57
N SER A 51 -4.35 -10.20 -42.56
CA SER A 51 -5.23 -9.08 -42.19
C SER A 51 -5.27 -7.97 -43.23
N MET A 52 -4.21 -7.83 -44.04
CA MET A 52 -4.15 -6.85 -45.13
C MET A 52 -5.03 -7.24 -46.34
N GLY A 53 -5.39 -8.52 -46.48
CA GLY A 53 -6.40 -8.99 -47.46
C GLY A 53 -6.17 -8.52 -48.91
N SER A 54 -7.23 -8.02 -49.55
CA SER A 54 -7.19 -7.45 -50.91
C SER A 54 -6.46 -6.10 -51.00
N SER A 55 -6.09 -5.50 -49.86
CA SER A 55 -5.32 -4.25 -49.83
C SER A 55 -3.89 -4.44 -50.31
N VAL A 56 -3.28 -5.63 -50.14
CA VAL A 56 -1.91 -5.92 -50.60
C VAL A 56 -1.76 -5.74 -52.12
N PRO A 57 -2.51 -6.46 -52.97
CA PRO A 57 -2.41 -6.26 -54.43
C PRO A 57 -2.87 -4.86 -54.86
N ARG A 58 -3.82 -4.25 -54.15
CA ARG A 58 -4.25 -2.87 -54.41
C ARG A 58 -3.11 -1.87 -54.19
N PHE A 59 -2.37 -1.99 -53.10
CA PHE A 59 -1.26 -1.10 -52.79
C PHE A 59 -0.12 -1.26 -53.80
N VAL A 60 0.26 -2.50 -54.11
CA VAL A 60 1.38 -2.75 -55.01
C VAL A 60 1.06 -2.39 -56.46
N ASN A 61 -0.13 -2.73 -56.95
CA ASN A 61 -0.40 -2.66 -58.39
C ASN A 61 -1.07 -1.34 -58.81
N GLN A 62 -1.63 -0.57 -57.87
CA GLN A 62 -2.37 0.66 -58.16
C GLN A 62 -1.80 1.86 -57.40
N ILE A 63 -1.68 1.77 -56.07
CA ILE A 63 -1.34 2.95 -55.24
C ILE A 63 0.15 3.32 -55.31
N LEU A 64 1.07 2.37 -55.18
CA LEU A 64 2.52 2.64 -55.26
C LEU A 64 2.93 3.24 -56.62
N PRO A 65 2.49 2.71 -57.77
CA PRO A 65 2.74 3.35 -59.07
C PRO A 65 2.30 4.81 -59.13
N ASP A 66 1.11 5.13 -58.60
CA ASP A 66 0.58 6.50 -58.59
C ASP A 66 1.35 7.42 -57.63
N ILE A 67 1.83 6.90 -56.49
CA ILE A 67 2.72 7.64 -55.57
C ILE A 67 4.01 8.02 -56.30
N PHE A 68 4.69 7.05 -56.92
CA PHE A 68 5.97 7.30 -57.58
C PHE A 68 5.84 8.21 -58.79
N LYS A 69 4.74 8.08 -59.54
CA LYS A 69 4.40 9.02 -60.62
C LYS A 69 4.23 10.44 -60.10
N SER A 70 3.57 10.62 -58.96
CA SER A 70 3.36 11.93 -58.31
C SER A 70 4.66 12.54 -57.77
N LEU A 71 5.64 11.71 -57.44
CA LEU A 71 6.97 12.12 -57.00
C LEU A 71 7.98 12.31 -58.16
N ASN A 72 7.52 12.25 -59.41
CA ASN A 72 8.33 12.40 -60.64
C ASN A 72 9.44 11.34 -60.82
N TYR A 73 9.21 10.10 -60.37
CA TYR A 73 10.13 9.00 -60.65
C TYR A 73 10.06 8.57 -62.13
N ASP A 74 11.18 8.11 -62.68
CA ASP A 74 11.18 7.50 -64.02
C ASP A 74 10.51 6.12 -63.96
N LYS A 75 9.80 5.72 -65.03
CA LYS A 75 9.12 4.41 -65.09
C LYS A 75 10.08 3.21 -64.97
N ASN A 76 11.34 3.40 -65.33
CA ASN A 76 12.39 2.39 -65.25
C ASN A 76 13.20 2.46 -63.95
N GLU A 77 12.92 3.42 -63.08
CA GLU A 77 13.61 3.57 -61.80
C GLU A 77 13.29 2.39 -60.88
N MET A 78 14.33 1.83 -60.25
CA MET A 78 14.22 0.65 -59.42
C MET A 78 13.79 1.04 -58.01
N ILE A 79 12.77 0.37 -57.49
CA ILE A 79 12.37 0.49 -56.08
C ILE A 79 12.56 -0.85 -55.38
N THR A 80 12.88 -0.80 -54.09
CA THR A 80 13.01 -2.01 -53.27
C THR A 80 11.77 -2.19 -52.42
N LEU A 81 11.03 -3.28 -52.65
CA LEU A 81 9.86 -3.67 -51.87
C LEU A 81 10.27 -4.81 -50.92
N ILE A 82 10.28 -4.53 -49.62
CA ILE A 82 10.46 -5.52 -48.56
C ILE A 82 9.09 -5.82 -47.99
N THR A 83 8.67 -7.07 -48.07
CA THR A 83 7.40 -7.53 -47.53
C THR A 83 7.64 -8.35 -46.27
N PHE A 84 6.74 -8.23 -45.29
CA PHE A 84 6.80 -9.04 -44.08
C PHE A 84 5.47 -9.76 -43.84
N ASP A 85 5.59 -11.03 -43.45
CA ASP A 85 4.52 -11.88 -42.96
C ASP A 85 5.14 -12.92 -42.00
N SER A 86 4.85 -14.21 -42.13
CA SER A 86 5.61 -15.28 -41.47
C SER A 86 7.07 -15.42 -41.98
N THR A 87 7.36 -14.90 -43.17
CA THR A 87 8.64 -14.95 -43.88
C THR A 87 8.88 -13.66 -44.66
N PRO A 88 10.00 -12.95 -44.47
CA PRO A 88 10.24 -11.71 -45.19
C PRO A 88 10.72 -12.00 -46.61
N ASN A 89 10.22 -11.25 -47.59
CA ASN A 89 10.70 -11.29 -48.97
C ASN A 89 11.11 -9.90 -49.45
N LYS A 90 12.23 -9.81 -50.15
CA LYS A 90 12.72 -8.58 -50.79
C LYS A 90 12.63 -8.70 -52.31
N TYR A 91 12.10 -7.67 -52.94
CA TYR A 91 12.04 -7.54 -54.39
C TYR A 91 12.62 -6.19 -54.82
N THR A 92 13.43 -6.18 -55.87
CA THR A 92 13.94 -4.95 -56.49
C THR A 92 13.38 -4.89 -57.90
N ILE A 93 12.41 -4.00 -58.13
CA ILE A 93 11.52 -4.03 -59.29
C ILE A 93 11.45 -2.62 -59.91
N PRO A 94 11.48 -2.46 -61.24
CA PRO A 94 11.22 -1.17 -61.87
C PRO A 94 9.74 -0.78 -61.72
N ILE A 95 9.46 0.51 -61.54
CA ILE A 95 8.11 1.03 -61.25
C ILE A 95 7.05 0.52 -62.25
N GLN A 96 7.37 0.46 -63.55
CA GLN A 96 6.43 -0.01 -64.57
C GLN A 96 5.97 -1.47 -64.38
N GLN A 97 6.77 -2.32 -63.73
CA GLN A 97 6.43 -3.72 -63.51
C GLN A 97 5.52 -3.92 -62.28
N LEU A 98 5.36 -2.91 -61.41
CA LEU A 98 4.49 -3.00 -60.25
C LEU A 98 3.01 -3.22 -60.62
N VAL A 99 2.54 -2.61 -61.72
CA VAL A 99 1.13 -2.70 -62.17
C VAL A 99 0.70 -4.13 -62.47
N GLY A 100 1.64 -4.98 -62.93
CA GLY A 100 1.41 -6.39 -63.24
C GLY A 100 2.02 -7.36 -62.23
N PHE A 101 2.52 -6.88 -61.08
CA PHE A 101 3.23 -7.72 -60.13
C PHE A 101 2.26 -8.66 -59.41
N SER A 102 2.58 -9.96 -59.41
CA SER A 102 1.74 -10.97 -58.76
C SER A 102 2.10 -11.08 -57.28
N ILE A 103 1.29 -10.46 -56.42
CA ILE A 103 1.43 -10.53 -54.96
C ILE A 103 0.07 -10.72 -54.29
N LYS A 104 0.03 -11.55 -53.25
CA LYS A 104 -1.17 -11.85 -52.45
C LYS A 104 -0.84 -11.70 -50.97
N CYS A 105 -1.88 -11.51 -50.15
CA CYS A 105 -1.74 -11.63 -48.71
C CYS A 105 -1.49 -13.09 -48.31
N GLN A 106 -0.70 -13.31 -47.25
CA GLN A 106 -0.43 -14.63 -46.69
C GLN A 106 0.15 -14.52 -45.27
N GLY A 107 0.06 -15.58 -44.48
CA GLY A 107 0.80 -15.71 -43.22
C GLY A 107 0.35 -14.78 -42.08
N GLN A 108 1.16 -14.79 -41.02
CA GLN A 108 1.01 -13.98 -39.79
C GLN A 108 1.77 -12.65 -39.91
N THR A 109 1.60 -11.73 -38.97
CA THR A 109 2.17 -10.38 -39.01
C THR A 109 3.46 -10.29 -38.17
N PHE A 110 4.58 -10.82 -38.68
CA PHE A 110 5.90 -10.73 -38.03
C PHE A 110 6.84 -9.74 -38.72
N MET A 111 6.95 -8.54 -38.14
CA MET A 111 7.66 -7.42 -38.74
C MET A 111 9.18 -7.42 -38.44
N ALA A 112 9.64 -8.05 -37.35
CA ALA A 112 11.06 -8.03 -36.97
C ALA A 112 11.96 -8.68 -38.03
N SER A 113 11.45 -9.72 -38.69
CA SER A 113 12.12 -10.39 -39.80
C SER A 113 12.28 -9.48 -41.04
N GLY A 114 11.29 -8.61 -41.29
CA GLY A 114 11.34 -7.58 -42.31
C GLY A 114 12.41 -6.52 -42.02
N ILE A 115 12.53 -6.08 -40.77
CA ILE A 115 13.58 -5.13 -40.34
C ILE A 115 14.98 -5.76 -40.45
N THR A 116 15.12 -7.05 -40.15
CA THR A 116 16.38 -7.77 -40.34
C THR A 116 16.78 -7.81 -41.82
N THR A 117 15.80 -8.05 -42.71
CA THR A 117 16.01 -8.04 -44.17
C THR A 117 16.41 -6.64 -44.66
N LEU A 118 15.75 -5.59 -44.15
CA LEU A 118 16.12 -4.20 -44.40
C LEU A 118 17.55 -3.90 -43.96
N THR A 119 17.94 -4.36 -42.76
CA THR A 119 19.28 -4.16 -42.22
C THR A 119 20.34 -4.77 -43.13
N ASN A 120 20.14 -6.03 -43.56
CA ASN A 120 21.06 -6.71 -44.46
C ASN A 120 21.16 -6.03 -45.83
N PHE A 121 20.04 -5.57 -46.37
CA PHE A 121 20.02 -4.84 -47.65
C PHE A 121 20.80 -3.52 -47.55
N ILE A 122 20.54 -2.71 -46.51
CA ILE A 122 21.21 -1.41 -46.34
C ILE A 122 22.72 -1.58 -46.15
N LEU A 123 23.17 -2.58 -45.40
CA LEU A 123 24.59 -2.74 -45.06
C LEU A 123 25.41 -3.44 -46.14
N ASN A 124 24.83 -4.40 -46.86
CA ASN A 124 25.59 -5.29 -47.73
C ASN A 124 25.30 -5.10 -49.22
N GLU A 125 24.14 -4.55 -49.59
CA GLU A 125 23.67 -4.54 -50.99
C GLU A 125 23.51 -3.14 -51.58
N LEU A 126 23.41 -2.10 -50.76
CA LEU A 126 23.36 -0.73 -51.27
C LEU A 126 24.69 -0.31 -51.92
N PRO A 127 24.65 0.46 -53.01
CA PRO A 127 25.87 1.04 -53.59
C PRO A 127 26.62 1.93 -52.58
N LYS A 128 27.95 1.93 -52.67
CA LYS A 128 28.82 2.69 -51.74
C LYS A 128 28.65 4.20 -51.85
N ASP A 129 28.12 4.70 -52.97
CA ASP A 129 27.81 6.10 -53.26
C ASP A 129 26.38 6.50 -52.83
N CYS A 130 25.61 5.58 -52.28
CA CYS A 130 24.29 5.89 -51.72
C CYS A 130 24.44 6.60 -50.38
N HIS A 131 23.97 7.84 -50.31
CA HIS A 131 24.01 8.66 -49.10
C HIS A 131 22.62 9.07 -48.59
N ALA A 132 21.56 8.80 -49.35
CA ALA A 132 20.20 9.23 -49.03
C ALA A 132 19.16 8.10 -49.23
N LEU A 133 18.23 7.97 -48.30
CA LEU A 133 17.22 6.92 -48.26
C LEU A 133 15.81 7.50 -48.06
N ARG A 134 14.84 7.02 -48.83
CA ARG A 134 13.41 7.17 -48.58
C ARG A 134 12.84 5.85 -48.10
N LEU A 135 12.27 5.85 -46.90
CA LEU A 135 11.66 4.67 -46.31
C LEU A 135 10.16 4.91 -46.10
N LEU A 136 9.34 4.04 -46.67
CA LEU A 136 7.88 4.05 -46.50
C LEU A 136 7.44 2.73 -45.88
N THR A 137 6.94 2.76 -44.65
CA THR A 137 6.38 1.58 -43.97
C THR A 137 4.85 1.60 -44.05
N ILE A 138 4.23 0.50 -44.46
CA ILE A 138 2.77 0.38 -44.60
C ILE A 138 2.33 -0.89 -43.88
N SER A 139 1.43 -0.76 -42.90
CA SER A 139 0.84 -1.88 -42.14
C SER A 139 -0.51 -1.49 -41.56
N ASP A 140 -1.36 -2.47 -41.24
CA ASP A 140 -2.59 -2.22 -40.47
C ASP A 140 -2.34 -2.09 -38.96
N GLY A 141 -1.14 -2.46 -38.49
CA GLY A 141 -0.70 -2.33 -37.10
C GLY A 141 -0.91 -3.59 -36.25
N GLU A 142 -1.45 -4.69 -36.79
CA GLU A 142 -1.67 -5.95 -36.05
C GLU A 142 -0.38 -6.79 -35.91
N VAL A 143 0.72 -6.16 -35.49
CA VAL A 143 2.05 -6.81 -35.40
C VAL A 143 2.14 -7.70 -34.17
N GLN A 144 2.52 -8.97 -34.37
CA GLN A 144 2.56 -9.99 -33.32
C GLN A 144 3.90 -10.03 -32.55
N ASP A 145 5.00 -9.56 -33.15
CA ASP A 145 6.37 -9.60 -32.62
C ASP A 145 6.90 -8.22 -32.19
N GLN A 146 6.06 -7.43 -31.52
CA GLN A 146 6.33 -6.02 -31.23
C GLN A 146 7.63 -5.76 -30.45
N ALA A 147 7.94 -6.60 -29.45
CA ALA A 147 9.15 -6.45 -28.64
C ALA A 147 10.42 -6.71 -29.48
N GLN A 148 10.36 -7.70 -30.36
CA GLN A 148 11.44 -8.03 -31.29
C GLN A 148 11.63 -6.92 -32.33
N VAL A 149 10.53 -6.33 -32.81
CA VAL A 149 10.55 -5.18 -33.72
C VAL A 149 11.27 -3.98 -33.12
N GLN A 150 10.94 -3.62 -31.87
CA GLN A 150 11.61 -2.53 -31.16
C GLN A 150 13.12 -2.77 -31.02
N THR A 151 13.50 -4.02 -30.70
CA THR A 151 14.91 -4.41 -30.57
C THR A 151 15.63 -4.32 -31.91
N ALA A 152 15.04 -4.86 -32.99
CA ALA A 152 15.61 -4.83 -34.33
C ALA A 152 15.72 -3.40 -34.89
N ALA A 153 14.72 -2.56 -34.64
CA ALA A 153 14.74 -1.15 -35.05
C ALA A 153 15.84 -0.37 -34.31
N ALA A 154 15.99 -0.56 -32.99
CA ALA A 154 17.04 0.08 -32.20
C ALA A 154 18.44 -0.31 -32.69
N GLN A 155 18.66 -1.60 -32.97
CA GLN A 155 19.91 -2.08 -33.57
C GLN A 155 20.18 -1.43 -34.93
N LEU A 156 19.19 -1.38 -35.81
CA LEU A 156 19.32 -0.74 -37.12
C LEU A 156 19.70 0.74 -37.00
N ILE A 157 19.03 1.50 -36.12
CA ILE A 157 19.32 2.93 -35.88
C ILE A 157 20.81 3.14 -35.56
N SER A 158 21.35 2.34 -34.64
CA SER A 158 22.75 2.45 -34.22
C SER A 158 23.74 2.24 -35.37
N LEU A 159 23.35 1.46 -36.39
CA LEU A 159 24.20 1.12 -37.53
C LEU A 159 24.13 2.15 -38.67
N ILE A 160 23.02 2.89 -38.80
CA ILE A 160 22.74 3.70 -40.00
C ILE A 160 22.47 5.20 -39.76
N LYS A 161 22.05 5.65 -38.57
CA LYS A 161 21.61 7.04 -38.29
C LYS A 161 22.65 8.12 -38.64
N ASN A 162 23.95 7.79 -38.55
CA ASN A 162 25.06 8.69 -38.84
C ASN A 162 25.70 8.48 -40.23
N LYS A 163 25.24 7.50 -41.00
CA LYS A 163 25.82 7.16 -42.32
C LYS A 163 24.97 7.64 -43.49
N PHE A 164 23.65 7.75 -43.27
CA PHE A 164 22.69 8.07 -44.31
C PHE A 164 21.80 9.23 -43.91
N ILE A 165 21.34 9.96 -44.91
CA ILE A 165 20.31 10.98 -44.83
C ILE A 165 18.97 10.27 -45.11
N ILE A 166 18.12 10.09 -44.10
CA ILE A 166 16.95 9.21 -44.16
C ILE A 166 15.66 10.02 -43.94
N ASN A 167 14.75 9.94 -44.90
CA ASN A 167 13.35 10.33 -44.72
C ASN A 167 12.50 9.06 -44.50
N SER A 168 12.18 8.77 -43.24
CA SER A 168 11.35 7.61 -42.86
C SER A 168 9.93 8.04 -42.51
N GLN A 169 8.95 7.45 -43.18
CA GLN A 169 7.53 7.74 -43.04
C GLN A 169 6.76 6.42 -42.87
N ALA A 170 5.64 6.47 -42.15
CA ALA A 170 4.83 5.30 -41.89
C ALA A 170 3.34 5.58 -42.12
N VAL A 171 2.65 4.57 -42.63
CA VAL A 171 1.22 4.60 -42.93
C VAL A 171 0.55 3.46 -42.18
N ARG A 172 -0.42 3.81 -41.36
CA ARG A 172 -1.32 2.86 -40.72
C ARG A 172 -2.59 2.74 -41.54
N LEU A 173 -2.89 1.52 -41.99
CA LEU A 173 -4.05 1.23 -42.82
C LEU A 173 -5.21 0.68 -41.97
N PHE A 174 -6.35 1.36 -41.95
CA PHE A 174 -7.55 0.84 -41.28
C PHE A 174 -8.26 -0.17 -42.18
N THR A 175 -7.99 -1.46 -41.93
CA THR A 175 -8.63 -2.61 -42.59
C THR A 175 -9.89 -3.09 -41.85
N SER A 176 -10.08 -2.71 -40.58
CA SER A 176 -11.26 -3.03 -39.75
C SER A 176 -11.59 -1.91 -38.75
N SER A 177 -12.62 -2.08 -37.90
CA SER A 177 -13.03 -1.12 -36.87
C SER A 177 -12.21 -1.20 -35.56
N SER A 178 -11.27 -2.13 -35.44
CA SER A 178 -10.36 -2.21 -34.27
C SER A 178 -9.25 -1.15 -34.37
N GLN A 179 -8.76 -0.68 -33.22
CA GLN A 179 -7.58 0.18 -33.14
C GLN A 179 -6.37 -0.64 -32.65
N PRO A 180 -5.63 -1.33 -33.55
CA PRO A 180 -4.39 -2.01 -33.18
C PRO A 180 -3.27 -1.08 -32.69
N ASP A 181 -2.27 -1.68 -32.03
CA ASP A 181 -1.14 -0.99 -31.39
C ASP A 181 -0.11 -0.50 -32.43
N THR A 182 0.19 0.80 -32.44
CA THR A 182 1.06 1.44 -33.44
C THR A 182 2.55 1.42 -33.07
N ARG A 183 2.93 0.85 -31.91
CA ARG A 183 4.32 0.87 -31.42
C ARG A 183 5.32 0.23 -32.38
N ALA A 184 4.95 -0.90 -32.98
CA ALA A 184 5.81 -1.62 -33.94
C ALA A 184 6.06 -0.79 -35.20
N VAL A 185 5.01 -0.24 -35.81
CA VAL A 185 5.10 0.58 -37.03
C VAL A 185 5.84 1.90 -36.77
N SER A 186 5.62 2.50 -35.58
CA SER A 186 6.27 3.76 -35.18
C SER A 186 7.77 3.60 -34.91
N SER A 187 8.26 2.38 -34.64
CA SER A 187 9.68 2.14 -34.35
C SER A 187 10.60 2.53 -35.51
N LEU A 188 10.16 2.34 -36.76
CA LEU A 188 10.94 2.69 -37.96
C LEU A 188 10.96 4.20 -38.24
N LEU A 189 10.05 4.96 -37.64
CA LEU A 189 10.03 6.42 -37.78
C LEU A 189 11.23 7.09 -37.10
N GLN A 190 11.83 6.43 -36.10
CA GLN A 190 13.05 6.88 -35.43
C GLN A 190 14.27 6.97 -36.37
N LEU A 191 14.22 6.30 -37.53
CA LEU A 191 15.27 6.38 -38.54
C LEU A 191 15.28 7.74 -39.25
N ASN A 192 14.19 8.51 -39.20
CA ASN A 192 14.10 9.80 -39.88
C ASN A 192 15.03 10.84 -39.25
N ASN A 193 15.92 11.43 -40.04
CA ASN A 193 16.86 12.46 -39.61
C ASN A 193 16.83 13.74 -40.48
N VAL A 194 15.85 13.88 -41.38
CA VAL A 194 15.73 15.05 -42.29
C VAL A 194 14.44 15.82 -42.13
N SER A 195 13.31 15.12 -42.10
CA SER A 195 11.99 15.74 -42.23
C SER A 195 11.17 15.56 -40.96
N ASN A 196 10.00 16.20 -40.93
CA ASN A 196 8.99 15.88 -39.93
C ASN A 196 8.52 14.44 -40.16
N VAL A 197 8.52 13.68 -39.07
CA VAL A 197 7.97 12.33 -39.04
C VAL A 197 6.46 12.41 -39.02
N ASN A 198 5.81 11.65 -39.90
CA ASN A 198 4.36 11.47 -39.87
C ASN A 198 4.01 9.98 -39.81
N LEU A 199 3.15 9.61 -38.85
CA LEU A 199 2.37 8.38 -38.90
C LEU A 199 1.01 8.74 -39.51
N LEU A 200 0.80 8.38 -40.77
CA LEU A 200 -0.42 8.73 -41.50
C LEU A 200 -1.47 7.62 -41.34
N ASP A 201 -2.63 8.00 -40.81
CA ASP A 201 -3.79 7.13 -40.70
C ASP A 201 -4.62 7.17 -41.98
N VAL A 202 -4.69 6.06 -42.71
CA VAL A 202 -5.39 5.94 -44.00
C VAL A 202 -6.50 4.91 -43.90
N ARG A 203 -7.72 5.28 -44.31
CA ARG A 203 -8.84 4.33 -44.42
C ARG A 203 -8.81 3.62 -45.76
N THR A 204 -9.00 2.30 -45.74
CA THR A 204 -9.11 1.49 -46.96
C THR A 204 -10.28 1.91 -47.86
N SER A 205 -11.29 2.60 -47.33
CA SER A 205 -12.44 3.09 -48.11
C SER A 205 -12.15 4.29 -49.02
N LEU A 206 -11.01 4.97 -48.85
CA LEU A 206 -10.64 6.13 -49.67
C LEU A 206 -10.30 5.71 -51.11
N SER A 207 -10.41 6.65 -52.07
CA SER A 207 -10.03 6.38 -53.46
C SER A 207 -8.51 6.25 -53.61
N ASN A 208 -8.05 5.53 -54.65
CA ASN A 208 -6.60 5.35 -54.89
C ASN A 208 -5.87 6.68 -55.11
N ILE A 209 -6.54 7.65 -55.75
CA ILE A 209 -5.98 8.98 -56.03
C ILE A 209 -5.75 9.73 -54.71
N GLU A 210 -6.72 9.72 -53.79
CA GLU A 210 -6.58 10.37 -52.48
C GLU A 210 -5.49 9.72 -51.64
N ILE A 211 -5.42 8.38 -51.62
CA ILE A 211 -4.40 7.65 -50.86
C ILE A 211 -3.01 7.96 -51.42
N SER A 212 -2.84 7.88 -52.75
CA SER A 212 -1.56 8.12 -53.41
C SER A 212 -1.10 9.57 -53.27
N SER A 213 -1.98 10.57 -53.42
CA SER A 213 -1.63 11.98 -53.22
C SER A 213 -1.22 12.28 -51.79
N THR A 214 -1.92 11.69 -50.81
CA THR A 214 -1.63 11.90 -49.39
C THR A 214 -0.29 11.29 -49.00
N ILE A 215 0.00 10.06 -49.46
CA ILE A 215 1.29 9.41 -49.18
C ILE A 215 2.43 10.12 -49.94
N ALA A 216 2.21 10.53 -51.19
CA ALA A 216 3.20 11.30 -51.94
C ALA A 216 3.54 12.63 -51.25
N SER A 217 2.57 13.28 -50.60
CA SER A 217 2.83 14.54 -49.88
C SER A 217 3.87 14.39 -48.74
N LEU A 218 4.01 13.19 -48.15
CA LEU A 218 4.99 12.90 -47.09
C LEU A 218 6.45 12.99 -47.58
N PHE A 219 6.68 12.82 -48.88
CA PHE A 219 7.99 12.92 -49.52
C PHE A 219 8.13 14.17 -50.40
N SER A 220 7.03 14.89 -50.65
CA SER A 220 7.06 16.13 -51.41
C SER A 220 7.86 17.19 -50.64
N GLY A 221 8.93 17.70 -51.25
CA GLY A 221 9.78 18.73 -50.64
C GLY A 221 10.84 18.23 -49.65
N ASP A 222 11.07 16.91 -49.52
CA ASP A 222 12.11 16.37 -48.64
C ASP A 222 13.55 16.73 -49.03
N SER A 223 13.72 17.30 -50.24
CA SER A 223 14.97 17.79 -50.80
C SER A 223 16.11 16.76 -50.81
N LEU A 224 15.80 15.48 -50.62
CA LEU A 224 16.80 14.41 -50.58
C LEU A 224 17.56 14.26 -51.89
N ASN A 225 16.97 14.72 -52.99
CA ASN A 225 17.55 14.69 -54.33
C ASN A 225 18.57 15.82 -54.59
N ARG A 226 18.64 16.83 -53.70
CA ARG A 226 19.41 18.07 -53.89
C ARG A 226 19.90 18.60 -52.55
N HIS A 227 21.19 18.41 -52.26
CA HIS A 227 21.82 18.96 -51.05
C HIS A 227 23.18 19.58 -51.37
N ALA A 228 23.59 20.54 -50.53
CA ALA A 228 24.92 21.13 -50.53
C ALA A 228 25.67 20.74 -49.25
N ILE A 229 26.99 20.85 -49.23
CA ILE A 229 27.81 20.53 -48.05
C ILE A 229 28.54 21.81 -47.63
N LEU A 230 28.28 22.25 -46.40
CA LEU A 230 29.09 23.26 -45.74
C LEU A 230 30.34 22.60 -45.16
N LYS A 231 31.52 23.07 -45.54
CA LYS A 231 32.81 22.62 -45.04
C LYS A 231 33.46 23.70 -44.18
N SER A 232 34.05 23.26 -43.08
CA SER A 232 34.87 24.03 -42.17
C SER A 232 36.30 23.47 -42.19
N GLY A 233 37.30 24.34 -42.07
CA GLY A 233 38.70 23.92 -41.92
C GLY A 233 39.00 23.21 -40.60
N GLU A 234 38.05 23.24 -39.65
CA GLU A 234 38.13 22.59 -38.34
C GLU A 234 36.82 21.89 -37.99
N ALA A 235 36.89 20.83 -37.18
CA ALA A 235 35.72 20.13 -36.67
C ALA A 235 35.01 20.96 -35.58
N ILE A 236 34.11 21.85 -35.99
CA ILE A 236 33.38 22.77 -35.11
C ILE A 236 31.85 22.69 -35.28
N LEU A 237 31.38 22.01 -36.32
CA LEU A 237 29.96 21.96 -36.69
C LEU A 237 29.25 20.83 -35.94
N LYS A 238 28.04 21.12 -35.46
CA LYS A 238 27.15 20.16 -34.80
C LYS A 238 25.75 20.21 -35.40
N SER A 239 25.15 19.03 -35.61
CA SER A 239 23.77 18.93 -36.11
C SER A 239 22.72 19.09 -35.02
N THR A 240 23.08 18.75 -33.77
CA THR A 240 22.29 19.01 -32.56
C THR A 240 23.18 19.59 -31.45
N PRO A 241 22.63 20.34 -30.49
CA PRO A 241 23.46 21.02 -29.48
C PRO A 241 24.12 20.07 -28.48
N TRP A 242 23.47 18.94 -28.15
CA TRP A 242 23.97 17.93 -27.20
C TRP A 242 24.93 16.90 -27.83
N GLN A 243 25.22 16.98 -29.13
CA GLN A 243 26.25 16.13 -29.74
C GLN A 243 27.64 16.42 -29.17
N THR A 244 28.35 15.35 -28.81
CA THR A 244 29.74 15.38 -28.34
C THR A 244 30.75 15.35 -29.49
N SER A 245 30.44 14.61 -30.57
CA SER A 245 31.25 14.59 -31.78
C SER A 245 31.08 15.88 -32.58
N MET A 246 32.20 16.47 -33.00
CA MET A 246 32.22 17.65 -33.87
C MET A 246 32.59 17.23 -35.28
N HIS A 247 31.99 17.89 -36.27
CA HIS A 247 32.19 17.61 -37.67
C HIS A 247 32.83 18.80 -38.38
N ASP A 248 33.64 18.50 -39.38
CA ASP A 248 34.20 19.46 -40.34
C ASP A 248 33.21 19.77 -41.47
N THR A 249 32.12 18.99 -41.58
CA THR A 249 31.11 19.14 -42.62
C THR A 249 29.69 19.00 -42.10
N ILE A 250 28.73 19.70 -42.72
CA ILE A 250 27.29 19.50 -42.49
C ILE A 250 26.50 19.66 -43.79
N SER A 251 25.48 18.83 -43.98
CA SER A 251 24.57 18.92 -45.12
C SER A 251 23.62 20.09 -44.97
N LEU A 252 23.50 20.88 -46.03
CA LEU A 252 22.57 21.99 -46.15
C LEU A 252 21.50 21.65 -47.20
N PHE A 253 20.25 21.91 -46.84
CA PHE A 253 19.08 21.69 -47.69
C PHE A 253 18.56 23.02 -48.25
N PRO A 254 17.82 23.01 -49.36
CA PRO A 254 17.12 24.19 -49.86
C PRO A 254 16.27 24.86 -48.76
N GLY A 255 16.36 26.19 -48.64
CA GLY A 255 15.68 26.95 -47.60
C GLY A 255 16.57 27.26 -46.39
N GLU A 256 15.95 27.45 -45.21
CA GLU A 256 16.65 27.84 -44.00
C GLU A 256 17.30 26.64 -43.28
N ASN A 257 18.61 26.74 -43.04
CA ASN A 257 19.37 25.74 -42.30
C ASN A 257 19.79 26.30 -40.95
N LEU A 258 19.54 25.53 -39.89
CA LEU A 258 19.91 25.83 -38.51
C LEU A 258 20.82 24.72 -37.98
N PHE A 259 21.97 25.11 -37.44
CA PHE A 259 22.98 24.22 -36.87
C PHE A 259 23.73 24.89 -35.71
N TRP A 260 24.58 24.14 -35.03
CA TRP A 260 25.31 24.61 -33.85
C TRP A 260 26.82 24.62 -34.10
N LEU A 261 27.52 25.57 -33.47
CA LEU A 261 28.98 25.64 -33.44
C LEU A 261 29.44 25.70 -31.99
N ASN A 262 30.49 24.96 -31.65
CA ASN A 262 31.07 25.01 -30.29
C ASN A 262 31.93 26.27 -30.05
N LYS A 263 32.54 26.80 -31.12
CA LYS A 263 33.40 27.99 -31.10
C LYS A 263 33.28 28.75 -32.42
N LEU A 264 33.81 29.97 -32.45
CA LEU A 264 33.88 30.74 -33.69
C LEU A 264 34.82 30.06 -34.70
N PRO A 265 34.44 29.98 -35.99
CA PRO A 265 35.32 29.49 -37.04
C PRO A 265 36.54 30.41 -37.19
N THR A 266 37.72 29.81 -37.13
CA THR A 266 39.05 30.45 -37.31
C THR A 266 39.49 30.48 -38.78
N GLY A 267 38.86 29.69 -39.65
CA GLY A 267 39.13 29.62 -41.09
C GLY A 267 37.89 29.85 -41.97
N ASN A 268 38.07 29.81 -43.30
CA ASN A 268 36.97 30.03 -44.25
C ASN A 268 35.96 28.87 -44.20
N LEU A 269 34.69 29.21 -44.01
CA LEU A 269 33.57 28.30 -44.25
C LEU A 269 33.23 28.31 -45.74
N THR A 270 33.07 27.14 -46.36
CA THR A 270 32.82 27.03 -47.80
C THR A 270 31.63 26.11 -48.10
N VAL A 271 30.86 26.45 -49.14
CA VAL A 271 29.87 25.56 -49.75
C VAL A 271 30.29 25.36 -51.21
N GLY A 272 30.73 24.15 -51.56
CA GLY A 272 31.37 23.92 -52.86
C GLY A 272 32.66 24.73 -53.00
N GLN A 273 32.69 25.70 -53.92
CA GLN A 273 33.80 26.65 -54.12
C GLN A 273 33.49 28.05 -53.57
N THR A 274 32.30 28.27 -53.01
CA THR A 274 31.85 29.59 -52.56
C THR A 274 32.17 29.78 -51.08
N ASN A 275 32.77 30.92 -50.72
CA ASN A 275 33.01 31.30 -49.33
C ASN A 275 31.71 31.78 -48.66
N VAL A 276 31.57 31.49 -47.38
CA VAL A 276 30.44 31.92 -46.53
C VAL A 276 30.87 33.11 -45.69
N LYS A 277 30.13 34.22 -45.79
CA LYS A 277 30.34 35.44 -45.01
C LYS A 277 29.61 35.33 -43.67
N ILE A 278 30.31 35.64 -42.57
CA ILE A 278 29.80 35.45 -41.22
C ILE A 278 29.34 36.78 -40.61
N HIS A 279 28.13 36.78 -40.05
CA HIS A 279 27.50 37.93 -39.40
C HIS A 279 27.18 37.59 -37.94
N MET A 280 27.79 38.30 -36.99
CA MET A 280 27.46 38.18 -35.58
C MET A 280 26.19 38.94 -35.24
N LYS A 281 25.29 38.31 -34.48
CA LYS A 281 24.06 38.92 -33.94
C LYS A 281 24.16 39.06 -32.43
N GLU A 282 23.26 39.87 -31.86
CA GLU A 282 23.11 40.04 -30.42
C GLU A 282 22.65 38.74 -29.74
N SER A 283 22.90 38.63 -28.44
CA SER A 283 22.45 37.50 -27.61
C SER A 283 20.93 37.35 -27.68
N LEU A 284 20.47 36.10 -27.63
CA LEU A 284 19.06 35.77 -27.80
C LEU A 284 18.22 36.22 -26.59
N THR A 285 17.09 36.87 -26.87
CA THR A 285 15.99 37.09 -25.92
C THR A 285 14.97 35.95 -26.04
N VAL A 286 14.07 35.76 -25.06
CA VAL A 286 13.01 34.72 -25.12
C VAL A 286 12.22 34.79 -26.44
N ASP A 287 11.78 35.99 -26.83
CA ASP A 287 10.98 36.20 -28.05
C ASP A 287 11.76 35.97 -29.35
N THR A 288 13.06 36.29 -29.36
CA THR A 288 13.91 36.07 -30.54
C THR A 288 14.39 34.62 -30.64
N TYR A 289 14.57 33.94 -29.50
CA TYR A 289 14.88 32.52 -29.41
C TYR A 289 13.73 31.67 -29.96
N GLU A 290 12.50 31.89 -29.50
CA GLU A 290 11.31 31.15 -29.96
C GLU A 290 11.12 31.32 -31.48
N LYS A 291 11.25 32.55 -31.98
CA LYS A 291 11.14 32.83 -33.42
C LYS A 291 12.24 32.17 -34.24
N LEU A 292 13.49 32.18 -33.74
CA LEU A 292 14.63 31.61 -34.45
C LEU A 292 14.55 30.09 -34.54
N LEU A 293 14.13 29.44 -33.44
CA LEU A 293 14.15 27.98 -33.33
C LEU A 293 12.79 27.31 -33.51
N LYS A 294 11.73 28.05 -33.82
CA LYS A 294 10.35 27.53 -33.97
C LYS A 294 10.29 26.19 -34.71
N THR A 295 10.85 26.12 -35.90
CA THR A 295 10.85 24.91 -36.74
C THR A 295 11.62 23.75 -36.09
N LYS A 296 12.71 24.04 -35.37
CA LYS A 296 13.49 23.02 -34.64
C LYS A 296 12.80 22.59 -33.35
N ILE A 297 12.12 23.50 -32.66
CA ILE A 297 11.28 23.21 -31.47
C ILE A 297 10.16 22.26 -31.87
N GLU A 298 9.44 22.54 -32.96
CA GLU A 298 8.39 21.67 -33.50
C GLU A 298 8.94 20.30 -33.91
N TYR A 299 10.11 20.27 -34.57
CA TYR A 299 10.81 19.03 -34.91
C TYR A 299 11.14 18.20 -33.66
N TYR A 300 11.73 18.79 -32.62
CA TYR A 300 12.08 18.07 -31.38
C TYR A 300 10.85 17.67 -30.57
N ILE A 301 9.77 18.44 -30.57
CA ILE A 301 8.48 18.04 -29.98
C ILE A 301 7.95 16.77 -30.65
N ASN A 302 8.00 16.69 -31.98
CA ASN A 302 7.58 15.50 -32.71
C ASN A 302 8.52 14.31 -32.46
N GLN A 303 9.83 14.54 -32.39
CA GLN A 303 10.81 13.52 -32.00
C GLN A 303 10.55 12.98 -30.59
N LEU A 304 10.30 13.86 -29.60
CA LEU A 304 9.98 13.45 -28.22
C LEU A 304 8.76 12.50 -28.17
N LYS A 305 7.70 12.78 -28.94
CA LYS A 305 6.52 11.90 -29.02
C LYS A 305 6.89 10.50 -29.51
N ILE A 306 7.76 10.40 -30.52
CA ILE A 306 8.17 9.11 -31.10
C ILE A 306 9.11 8.36 -30.16
N LEU A 307 10.12 9.04 -29.62
CA LEU A 307 11.06 8.47 -28.66
C LEU A 307 10.33 7.91 -27.43
N LYS A 308 9.26 8.59 -26.99
CA LYS A 308 8.39 8.12 -25.92
C LYS A 308 7.57 6.88 -26.27
N ILE A 309 7.01 6.80 -27.49
CA ILE A 309 6.27 5.62 -27.95
C ILE A 309 7.17 4.38 -28.03
N VAL A 310 8.44 4.55 -28.39
CA VAL A 310 9.40 3.43 -28.56
C VAL A 310 10.05 3.00 -27.24
N ASN A 311 10.32 3.94 -26.33
CA ASN A 311 10.67 3.66 -24.93
C ASN A 311 11.91 2.76 -24.70
N THR A 312 12.91 2.80 -25.58
CA THR A 312 14.20 2.10 -25.41
C THR A 312 15.17 2.88 -24.51
N VAL A 313 16.27 2.25 -24.06
CA VAL A 313 17.30 2.90 -23.23
C VAL A 313 17.91 4.10 -23.95
N GLU A 314 18.19 3.95 -25.24
CA GLU A 314 18.72 5.00 -26.11
C GLU A 314 17.70 6.11 -26.32
N SER A 315 16.41 5.76 -26.50
CA SER A 315 15.33 6.74 -26.63
C SER A 315 15.16 7.58 -25.36
N LYS A 316 15.29 6.96 -24.18
CA LYS A 316 15.24 7.67 -22.89
C LYS A 316 16.39 8.65 -22.75
N LYS A 317 17.61 8.22 -23.08
CA LYS A 317 18.78 9.09 -23.07
C LYS A 317 18.62 10.27 -24.03
N GLU A 318 18.11 10.06 -25.23
CA GLU A 318 17.86 11.13 -26.20
C GLU A 318 16.77 12.10 -25.73
N VAL A 319 15.72 11.60 -25.06
CA VAL A 319 14.72 12.44 -24.37
C VAL A 319 15.37 13.30 -23.28
N ASP A 320 16.20 12.70 -22.43
CA ASP A 320 16.89 13.42 -21.36
C ASP A 320 17.84 14.51 -21.92
N ASP A 321 18.60 14.20 -22.97
CA ASP A 321 19.50 15.15 -23.64
C ASP A 321 18.73 16.35 -24.23
N ILE A 322 17.59 16.10 -24.89
CA ILE A 322 16.69 17.15 -25.40
C ILE A 322 16.16 18.01 -24.25
N MET A 323 15.65 17.37 -23.19
CA MET A 323 15.03 18.05 -22.05
C MET A 323 16.05 18.92 -21.30
N ASN A 324 17.23 18.37 -20.99
CA ASN A 324 18.29 19.08 -20.28
C ASN A 324 18.73 20.33 -21.04
N TYR A 325 18.92 20.24 -22.36
CA TYR A 325 19.31 21.38 -23.17
C TYR A 325 18.27 22.52 -23.11
N PHE A 326 17.00 22.20 -23.31
CA PHE A 326 15.95 23.21 -23.34
C PHE A 326 15.61 23.76 -21.94
N GLN A 327 15.69 22.94 -20.89
CA GLN A 327 15.56 23.39 -19.50
C GLN A 327 16.66 24.37 -19.08
N ASN A 328 17.92 24.07 -19.43
CA ASN A 328 19.05 24.96 -19.12
C ASN A 328 18.86 26.31 -19.79
N ILE A 329 18.48 26.32 -21.07
CA ILE A 329 18.22 27.56 -21.80
C ILE A 329 17.06 28.33 -21.18
N GLU A 330 15.96 27.68 -20.84
CA GLU A 330 14.85 28.36 -20.17
C GLU A 330 15.26 28.93 -18.81
N SER A 331 16.03 28.19 -18.01
CA SER A 331 16.52 28.68 -16.72
C SER A 331 17.43 29.91 -16.86
N SER A 332 18.27 29.94 -17.90
CA SER A 332 19.14 31.08 -18.23
C SER A 332 18.35 32.32 -18.71
N LEU A 333 17.22 32.10 -19.40
CA LEU A 333 16.39 33.15 -19.97
C LEU A 333 15.30 33.67 -19.01
N LEU A 334 14.86 32.87 -18.03
CA LEU A 334 13.76 33.18 -17.10
C LEU A 334 14.21 33.70 -15.73
N TYR A 335 15.51 33.77 -15.44
CA TYR A 335 16.02 34.35 -14.20
C TYR A 335 15.82 35.88 -14.17
N ASN A 336 14.60 36.30 -13.86
CA ASN A 336 14.25 37.71 -13.63
C ASN A 336 13.45 37.83 -12.32
N ASP A 337 14.11 38.35 -11.28
CA ASP A 337 13.71 38.53 -9.88
C ASP A 337 12.41 39.34 -9.62
N LYS A 338 11.69 39.79 -10.65
CA LYS A 338 10.60 40.77 -10.49
C LYS A 338 9.31 40.20 -9.90
N ASP A 339 9.00 38.92 -10.09
CA ASP A 339 7.69 38.35 -9.68
C ASP A 339 7.67 37.82 -8.24
N VAL A 340 8.80 37.33 -7.73
CA VAL A 340 8.92 36.98 -6.29
C VAL A 340 8.79 38.24 -5.44
N ASN A 341 9.34 39.36 -5.93
CA ASN A 341 9.18 40.67 -5.30
C ASN A 341 7.72 41.15 -5.22
N VAL A 342 6.85 40.79 -6.17
CA VAL A 342 5.40 41.11 -6.09
C VAL A 342 4.73 40.34 -4.94
N LEU A 343 5.07 39.07 -4.77
CA LEU A 343 4.50 38.23 -3.71
C LEU A 343 5.08 38.55 -2.32
N LEU A 344 6.31 39.06 -2.27
CA LEU A 344 6.95 39.53 -1.02
C LEU A 344 6.43 40.89 -0.56
N ASN A 345 5.89 41.71 -1.47
CA ASN A 345 5.39 43.06 -1.17
C ASN A 345 3.87 43.13 -0.89
N ASP A 346 3.09 42.13 -1.33
CA ASP A 346 1.64 42.07 -1.11
C ASP A 346 1.18 40.63 -0.81
N SER A 347 0.71 40.37 0.42
CA SER A 347 0.24 39.07 0.91
C SER A 347 -1.24 38.78 0.59
N SER A 348 -1.94 39.71 -0.06
CA SER A 348 -3.36 39.59 -0.36
C SER A 348 -3.69 38.41 -1.27
N LEU A 349 -4.93 37.92 -1.18
CA LEU A 349 -5.39 36.85 -2.05
C LEU A 349 -5.41 37.28 -3.53
N ARG A 350 -5.67 38.56 -3.79
CA ARG A 350 -5.60 39.16 -5.14
C ARG A 350 -4.18 39.12 -5.71
N ALA A 351 -3.17 39.48 -4.92
CA ALA A 351 -1.77 39.39 -5.34
C ALA A 351 -1.34 37.95 -5.62
N ARG A 352 -1.78 36.99 -4.79
CA ARG A 352 -1.56 35.56 -5.03
C ARG A 352 -2.23 35.05 -6.30
N LEU A 353 -3.48 35.44 -6.53
CA LEU A 353 -4.18 35.10 -7.76
C LEU A 353 -3.43 35.67 -8.97
N GLN A 354 -3.01 36.93 -8.92
CA GLN A 354 -2.25 37.54 -10.01
C GLN A 354 -0.90 36.86 -10.23
N PHE A 355 -0.20 36.49 -9.16
CA PHE A 355 1.04 35.72 -9.24
C PHE A 355 0.81 34.35 -9.87
N LEU A 356 -0.25 33.63 -9.48
CA LEU A 356 -0.62 32.35 -10.09
C LEU A 356 -0.96 32.54 -11.57
N LYS A 357 -1.77 33.54 -11.93
CA LYS A 357 -2.07 33.85 -13.33
C LYS A 357 -0.81 34.15 -14.14
N ASN A 358 0.11 34.93 -13.59
CA ASN A 358 1.40 35.24 -14.23
C ASN A 358 2.27 33.99 -14.36
N SER A 359 2.35 33.16 -13.32
CA SER A 359 3.06 31.88 -13.31
C SER A 359 2.48 30.90 -14.33
N ILE A 360 1.15 30.78 -14.42
CA ILE A 360 0.42 29.95 -15.37
C ILE A 360 0.63 30.46 -16.79
N ASN A 361 0.51 31.77 -17.02
CA ASN A 361 0.74 32.35 -18.35
C ASN A 361 2.19 32.19 -18.81
N ARG A 362 3.16 32.28 -17.90
CA ARG A 362 4.57 31.93 -18.18
C ARG A 362 4.71 30.45 -18.53
N ARG A 363 4.11 29.57 -17.72
CA ARG A 363 4.02 28.12 -17.97
C ARG A 363 3.39 27.79 -19.33
N LYS A 364 2.29 28.45 -19.74
CA LYS A 364 1.63 28.28 -21.05
C LYS A 364 2.49 28.74 -22.24
N LYS A 365 3.32 29.79 -22.03
CA LYS A 365 4.25 30.33 -23.03
C LYS A 365 5.57 29.56 -23.09
N SER A 366 5.90 28.78 -22.06
CA SER A 366 7.07 27.92 -22.03
C SER A 366 6.92 26.73 -22.99
N PHE A 367 7.73 26.70 -24.05
CA PHE A 367 7.86 25.53 -24.93
C PHE A 367 8.50 24.34 -24.19
N VAL A 368 9.33 24.59 -23.18
CA VAL A 368 9.91 23.57 -22.30
C VAL A 368 8.82 22.88 -21.49
N MET A 369 7.78 23.58 -21.04
CA MET A 369 6.66 22.94 -20.37
C MET A 369 5.88 22.05 -21.32
N ARG A 370 5.70 22.42 -22.61
CA ARG A 370 5.08 21.53 -23.60
C ARG A 370 5.94 20.29 -23.88
N MET A 371 7.26 20.47 -24.00
CA MET A 371 8.21 19.35 -24.14
C MET A 371 8.24 18.48 -22.88
N SER A 372 8.21 19.09 -21.70
CA SER A 372 8.16 18.46 -20.39
C SER A 372 6.84 17.73 -20.19
N GLN A 373 5.71 18.30 -20.62
CA GLN A 373 4.42 17.62 -20.62
C GLN A 373 4.49 16.38 -21.49
N ILE A 374 5.02 16.44 -22.73
CA ILE A 374 5.19 15.25 -23.58
C ILE A 374 6.22 14.26 -23.00
N ALA A 375 7.28 14.77 -22.39
CA ALA A 375 8.30 13.96 -21.72
C ALA A 375 7.81 13.35 -20.40
N ASN A 376 6.77 13.90 -19.79
CA ASN A 376 6.18 13.45 -18.52
C ASN A 376 4.73 12.96 -18.68
N ASP A 377 4.20 12.86 -19.91
CA ASP A 377 2.86 12.36 -20.21
C ASP A 377 2.86 10.84 -20.08
N ASP A 378 2.94 10.39 -18.83
CA ASP A 378 3.03 8.99 -18.42
C ASP A 378 1.66 8.30 -18.45
N LYS A 379 0.62 8.92 -19.03
CA LYS A 379 -0.66 8.22 -19.31
C LYS A 379 -0.49 7.06 -20.29
N VAL A 380 0.61 7.00 -21.04
CA VAL A 380 0.91 5.92 -22.00
C VAL A 380 1.79 4.80 -21.41
N SER A 381 2.50 5.01 -20.30
CA SER A 381 3.25 3.93 -19.61
C SER A 381 2.76 3.60 -18.20
N GLN A 382 1.71 4.27 -17.73
CA GLN A 382 0.97 4.07 -16.48
C GLN A 382 1.83 4.04 -15.19
N LEU A 383 1.54 5.04 -14.36
CA LEU A 383 1.78 5.13 -12.91
C LEU A 383 3.20 5.53 -12.45
N ASN A 384 3.40 6.85 -12.38
CA ASN A 384 3.80 7.60 -11.18
C ASN A 384 4.97 7.06 -10.33
N SER A 385 6.07 6.68 -10.99
CA SER A 385 7.29 6.22 -10.32
C SER A 385 8.05 7.35 -9.62
N ALA A 386 7.84 8.61 -10.01
CA ALA A 386 8.51 9.78 -9.42
C ALA A 386 7.84 10.26 -8.13
N GLN A 387 6.50 10.25 -8.03
CA GLN A 387 5.85 10.43 -6.72
C GLN A 387 6.05 9.21 -5.83
N GLN A 388 6.18 8.00 -6.39
CA GLN A 388 6.65 6.84 -5.61
C GLN A 388 8.11 7.01 -5.15
N ALA A 389 9.01 7.58 -5.95
CA ALA A 389 10.41 7.75 -5.58
C ALA A 389 10.63 8.87 -4.56
N ASP A 390 9.97 10.03 -4.67
CA ASP A 390 10.08 11.10 -3.66
C ASP A 390 9.30 10.77 -2.38
N TYR A 391 8.20 10.01 -2.49
CA TYR A 391 7.49 9.43 -1.35
C TYR A 391 8.31 8.32 -0.67
N LEU A 392 8.95 7.42 -1.42
CA LEU A 392 9.81 6.35 -0.86
C LEU A 392 11.16 6.89 -0.34
N ARG A 393 11.67 8.02 -0.88
CA ARG A 393 12.88 8.69 -0.39
C ARG A 393 12.63 9.57 0.84
N ALA A 394 11.38 9.97 1.10
CA ALA A 394 10.97 10.67 2.34
C ALA A 394 10.43 9.71 3.44
N VAL A 395 10.09 8.47 3.08
CA VAL A 395 9.54 7.44 3.99
C VAL A 395 10.62 6.43 4.36
N ASP A 396 11.76 6.92 4.86
CA ASP A 396 12.79 6.09 5.50
C ASP A 396 12.50 5.95 7.02
N SER A 397 11.23 5.70 7.38
CA SER A 397 10.85 5.43 8.77
C SER A 397 9.86 4.26 8.89
N THR A 398 10.05 3.49 9.96
CA THR A 398 9.43 2.21 10.33
C THR A 398 7.91 2.23 10.58
N SER A 399 7.19 3.29 10.20
CA SER A 399 5.77 3.45 10.53
C SER A 399 4.83 2.60 9.66
N LYS A 400 4.05 1.72 10.30
CA LYS A 400 2.95 0.96 9.66
C LYS A 400 1.83 1.88 9.14
N ASN A 401 1.67 3.08 9.72
CA ASN A 401 0.60 4.01 9.37
C ASN A 401 0.88 4.75 8.05
N ALA A 402 2.13 5.16 7.80
CA ALA A 402 2.59 5.73 6.54
C ALA A 402 2.26 4.82 5.36
N ARG A 403 2.63 3.54 5.47
CA ARG A 403 2.37 2.52 4.44
C ARG A 403 0.88 2.28 4.22
N GLY A 404 0.07 2.38 5.28
CA GLY A 404 -1.39 2.26 5.19
C GLY A 404 -2.02 3.41 4.40
N LEU A 405 -1.59 4.65 4.66
CA LEU A 405 -2.00 5.84 3.91
C LEU A 405 -1.53 5.78 2.45
N ALA A 406 -0.27 5.37 2.21
CA ALA A 406 0.28 5.15 0.87
C ALA A 406 -0.57 4.17 0.05
N ARG A 407 -0.85 3.01 0.65
CA ARG A 407 -1.62 1.94 0.00
C ARG A 407 -3.03 2.41 -0.34
N ARG A 408 -3.69 3.19 0.53
CA ARG A 408 -5.03 3.72 0.23
C ARG A 408 -5.03 4.65 -0.98
N ALA A 409 -4.09 5.59 -1.04
CA ALA A 409 -3.96 6.51 -2.18
C ALA A 409 -3.65 5.77 -3.50
N VAL A 410 -2.77 4.77 -3.46
CA VAL A 410 -2.37 3.98 -4.63
C VAL A 410 -3.48 3.01 -5.08
N THR A 411 -4.17 2.35 -4.15
CA THR A 411 -5.19 1.34 -4.47
C THR A 411 -6.45 1.97 -5.06
N GLN A 412 -6.75 3.22 -4.71
CA GLN A 412 -7.94 3.92 -5.20
C GLN A 412 -7.71 4.68 -6.53
N GLY A 413 -6.48 4.77 -7.03
CA GLY A 413 -6.18 5.46 -8.29
C GLY A 413 -6.60 6.94 -8.29
N LEU A 414 -6.58 7.60 -7.13
CA LEU A 414 -7.11 8.96 -6.97
C LEU A 414 -6.21 9.98 -7.67
N ASP A 415 -6.76 10.70 -8.64
CA ASP A 415 -6.17 11.93 -9.18
C ASP A 415 -6.71 13.14 -8.41
N PHE A 416 -5.96 13.57 -7.38
CA PHE A 416 -6.30 14.73 -6.57
C PHE A 416 -6.49 16.01 -7.39
N ASN A 417 -5.76 16.15 -8.51
CA ASN A 417 -5.93 17.31 -9.39
C ASN A 417 -7.29 17.26 -10.07
N GLU A 418 -7.65 16.11 -10.65
CA GLU A 418 -8.93 15.95 -11.33
C GLU A 418 -10.11 16.16 -10.37
N ILE A 419 -10.04 15.58 -9.17
CA ILE A 419 -11.07 15.73 -8.13
C ILE A 419 -11.27 17.21 -7.78
N LEU A 420 -10.19 17.91 -7.41
CA LEU A 420 -10.29 19.33 -7.03
C LEU A 420 -10.70 20.23 -8.20
N ARG A 421 -10.19 19.99 -9.41
CA ARG A 421 -10.63 20.74 -10.60
C ARG A 421 -12.11 20.54 -10.87
N LYS A 422 -12.62 19.32 -10.73
CA LYS A 422 -14.05 19.02 -10.88
C LYS A 422 -14.89 19.74 -9.82
N GLU A 423 -14.49 19.70 -8.56
CA GLU A 423 -15.17 20.41 -7.47
C GLU A 423 -15.15 21.93 -7.69
N VAL A 424 -14.01 22.51 -8.07
CA VAL A 424 -13.89 23.95 -8.35
C VAL A 424 -14.76 24.37 -9.55
N ARG A 425 -14.83 23.57 -10.63
CA ARG A 425 -15.77 23.82 -11.74
C ARG A 425 -17.22 23.77 -11.27
N THR A 426 -17.54 22.80 -10.42
CA THR A 426 -18.89 22.64 -9.88
C THR A 426 -19.25 23.82 -8.98
N MET A 427 -18.34 24.29 -8.12
CA MET A 427 -18.50 25.51 -7.35
C MET A 427 -18.71 26.73 -8.25
N ALA A 428 -17.86 26.92 -9.26
CA ALA A 428 -17.96 28.07 -10.16
C ALA A 428 -19.30 28.10 -10.91
N ALA A 429 -19.82 26.95 -11.35
CA ALA A 429 -21.13 26.83 -11.98
C ALA A 429 -22.29 27.22 -11.04
N HIS A 430 -22.12 27.06 -9.73
CA HIS A 430 -23.16 27.31 -8.71
C HIS A 430 -22.87 28.53 -7.83
N ILE A 431 -21.83 29.32 -8.11
CA ILE A 431 -21.38 30.44 -7.25
C ILE A 431 -22.48 31.49 -7.02
N ASN A 432 -23.45 31.58 -7.94
CA ASN A 432 -24.61 32.44 -7.84
C ASN A 432 -25.49 32.12 -6.61
N GLU A 433 -25.44 30.90 -6.07
CA GLU A 433 -26.09 30.52 -4.81
C GLU A 433 -25.54 31.27 -3.59
N LEU A 434 -24.42 32.00 -3.72
CA LEU A 434 -23.80 32.80 -2.66
C LEU A 434 -23.75 34.30 -2.98
N LYS A 435 -24.38 34.77 -4.08
CA LYS A 435 -24.18 36.15 -4.57
C LYS A 435 -24.71 37.22 -3.61
N ASP A 436 -25.76 36.89 -2.87
CA ASP A 436 -26.52 37.76 -1.98
C ASP A 436 -26.01 37.75 -0.53
N ILE A 437 -24.95 36.98 -0.26
CA ILE A 437 -24.30 36.97 1.05
C ILE A 437 -23.33 38.16 1.12
N ASP A 438 -23.59 39.06 2.06
CA ASP A 438 -22.65 40.09 2.50
C ASP A 438 -21.63 39.49 3.46
N ASP A 439 -20.35 39.56 3.12
CA ASP A 439 -19.23 39.04 3.91
C ASP A 439 -18.43 40.11 4.67
N ASN A 440 -18.91 41.36 4.74
CA ASN A 440 -18.22 42.45 5.45
C ASN A 440 -18.01 42.17 6.95
N ASP A 441 -18.94 41.44 7.58
CA ASP A 441 -18.89 41.08 9.01
C ASP A 441 -18.32 39.67 9.26
N HIS A 442 -17.84 38.99 8.22
CA HIS A 442 -17.21 37.68 8.36
C HIS A 442 -15.80 37.77 8.95
N LEU A 443 -15.28 36.66 9.44
CA LEU A 443 -13.91 36.55 9.92
C LEU A 443 -12.95 36.74 8.74
N VAL A 444 -11.97 37.59 8.99
CA VAL A 444 -10.93 37.94 8.03
C VAL A 444 -9.62 37.32 8.50
N SER A 445 -8.89 36.69 7.59
CA SER A 445 -7.54 36.23 7.92
C SER A 445 -6.62 37.42 8.20
N PHE A 446 -5.92 37.42 9.33
CA PHE A 446 -4.98 38.49 9.66
C PHE A 446 -3.80 38.58 8.66
N PHE A 447 -3.56 37.53 7.86
CA PHE A 447 -2.45 37.47 6.90
C PHE A 447 -2.86 37.92 5.49
N SER A 448 -3.92 37.34 4.92
CA SER A 448 -4.42 37.70 3.58
C SER A 448 -5.34 38.91 3.55
N GLN A 449 -5.90 39.29 4.71
CA GLN A 449 -6.99 40.26 4.84
C GLN A 449 -8.24 39.90 4.01
N ASP A 450 -8.50 38.60 3.84
CA ASP A 450 -9.63 38.09 3.05
C ASP A 450 -10.48 37.07 3.85
N THR A 451 -11.74 36.90 3.46
CA THR A 451 -12.74 36.03 4.09
C THR A 451 -12.77 34.64 3.45
N THR A 452 -13.53 33.70 4.04
CA THR A 452 -13.82 32.40 3.42
C THR A 452 -14.57 32.56 2.10
N LEU A 453 -15.52 33.51 2.02
CA LEU A 453 -16.29 33.74 0.78
C LEU A 453 -15.41 34.37 -0.31
N GLY A 454 -14.53 35.30 0.05
CA GLY A 454 -13.52 35.83 -0.86
C GLY A 454 -12.57 34.75 -1.40
N GLY A 455 -12.16 33.82 -0.53
CA GLY A 455 -11.46 32.58 -0.90
C GLY A 455 -12.17 31.76 -1.98
N ILE A 456 -13.44 31.45 -1.74
CA ILE A 456 -14.29 30.70 -2.67
C ILE A 456 -14.41 31.45 -4.00
N ARG A 457 -14.66 32.77 -3.98
CA ARG A 457 -14.76 33.61 -5.18
C ARG A 457 -13.46 33.60 -5.99
N ALA A 458 -12.30 33.74 -5.33
CA ALA A 458 -10.98 33.73 -5.98
C ALA A 458 -10.65 32.40 -6.64
N VAL A 459 -10.99 31.27 -6.00
CA VAL A 459 -10.81 29.94 -6.59
C VAL A 459 -11.73 29.71 -7.77
N CYS A 460 -13.01 30.11 -7.65
CA CYS A 460 -13.95 30.01 -8.77
C CYS A 460 -13.52 30.85 -9.97
N GLN A 461 -12.85 31.99 -9.73
CA GLN A 461 -12.31 32.83 -10.80
C GLN A 461 -11.27 32.09 -11.67
N LEU A 462 -10.50 31.14 -11.11
CA LEU A 462 -9.57 30.31 -11.89
C LEU A 462 -10.30 29.44 -12.92
N ALA A 463 -11.52 29.00 -12.62
CA ALA A 463 -12.37 28.25 -13.54
C ALA A 463 -12.93 29.18 -14.62
N THR A 464 -13.43 30.36 -14.24
CA THR A 464 -13.99 31.35 -15.16
C THR A 464 -12.95 31.87 -16.16
N ASP A 465 -11.69 31.99 -15.73
CA ASP A 465 -10.58 32.47 -16.57
C ASP A 465 -9.95 31.35 -17.44
N GLU A 466 -10.54 30.15 -17.49
CA GLU A 466 -10.03 28.98 -18.24
C GLU A 466 -8.57 28.63 -17.90
N MET A 467 -8.18 28.84 -16.64
CA MET A 467 -6.82 28.56 -16.15
C MET A 467 -6.73 27.29 -15.33
N LEU A 468 -7.87 26.77 -14.85
CA LEU A 468 -7.93 25.68 -13.89
C LEU A 468 -7.24 24.37 -14.35
N ASP A 469 -7.23 24.07 -15.65
CA ASP A 469 -6.57 22.87 -16.20
C ASP A 469 -5.04 22.90 -16.06
N ASP A 470 -4.47 24.09 -15.89
CA ASP A 470 -3.03 24.32 -15.72
C ASP A 470 -2.62 24.45 -14.24
N VAL A 471 -3.57 24.34 -13.32
CA VAL A 471 -3.38 24.46 -11.87
C VAL A 471 -3.37 23.07 -11.24
N ASN A 472 -2.41 22.80 -10.36
CA ASN A 472 -2.36 21.55 -9.59
C ASN A 472 -3.15 21.67 -8.27
N ALA A 473 -3.37 20.55 -7.59
CA ALA A 473 -4.09 20.47 -6.33
C ALA A 473 -3.53 21.40 -5.24
N ASN A 474 -2.20 21.50 -5.12
CA ASN A 474 -1.56 22.36 -4.13
C ASN A 474 -1.82 23.85 -4.41
N ASP A 475 -1.77 24.25 -5.68
CA ASP A 475 -2.06 25.61 -6.10
C ASP A 475 -3.55 25.97 -5.84
N ILE A 476 -4.48 25.03 -6.09
CA ILE A 476 -5.90 25.19 -5.74
C ILE A 476 -6.06 25.39 -4.23
N LEU A 477 -5.49 24.52 -3.40
CA LEU A 477 -5.65 24.58 -1.94
C LEU A 477 -5.00 25.82 -1.31
N ARG A 478 -3.98 26.40 -1.95
CA ARG A 478 -3.42 27.71 -1.59
C ARG A 478 -4.34 28.89 -1.94
N MET A 479 -5.44 28.67 -2.65
CA MET A 479 -6.37 29.73 -3.02
C MET A 479 -7.70 29.69 -2.26
N VAL A 480 -8.11 28.52 -1.75
CA VAL A 480 -9.43 28.30 -1.14
C VAL A 480 -9.70 29.16 0.11
N ASN A 481 -8.66 29.60 0.82
CA ASN A 481 -8.72 30.53 1.96
C ASN A 481 -9.88 30.30 2.95
N ILE A 482 -10.09 29.06 3.44
CA ILE A 482 -11.06 28.80 4.51
C ILE A 482 -10.51 29.37 5.82
N VAL A 483 -11.12 30.44 6.31
CA VAL A 483 -10.71 31.12 7.54
C VAL A 483 -11.19 30.33 8.76
N GLY A 484 -10.36 30.32 9.80
CA GLY A 484 -10.68 29.64 11.04
C GLY A 484 -9.82 30.14 12.19
N VAL A 485 -9.89 29.46 13.32
CA VAL A 485 -9.09 29.79 14.51
C VAL A 485 -7.73 29.12 14.41
N ALA A 486 -6.66 29.91 14.55
CA ALA A 486 -5.30 29.40 14.58
C ALA A 486 -5.09 28.48 15.80
N CYS A 487 -4.31 27.41 15.62
CA CYS A 487 -4.02 26.48 16.71
C CYS A 487 -2.63 25.84 16.64
N SER A 488 -2.20 25.31 17.78
CA SER A 488 -1.09 24.39 17.91
C SER A 488 -1.62 22.97 18.08
N GLY A 489 -1.18 22.05 17.23
CA GLY A 489 -1.52 20.63 17.30
C GLY A 489 -0.36 19.77 16.77
N PRO A 490 -0.32 18.48 17.11
CA PRO A 490 0.69 17.58 16.61
C PRO A 490 0.51 17.38 15.10
N ILE A 491 1.62 17.42 14.37
CA ILE A 491 1.70 17.04 12.96
C ILE A 491 2.20 15.61 12.90
N GLY A 492 1.48 14.74 12.19
CA GLY A 492 1.84 13.34 12.14
C GLY A 492 0.93 12.49 11.26
N GLU A 493 1.15 11.19 11.31
CA GLU A 493 0.39 10.22 10.54
C GLU A 493 -0.87 9.82 11.29
N PHE A 494 -1.96 10.56 11.03
CA PHE A 494 -3.28 10.28 11.60
C PHE A 494 -4.15 9.51 10.58
N PRO A 495 -3.99 8.19 10.42
CA PRO A 495 -4.85 7.40 9.53
C PRO A 495 -6.31 7.40 9.98
N ASP A 496 -6.53 7.64 11.26
CA ASP A 496 -7.82 7.90 11.86
C ASP A 496 -7.84 9.34 12.42
N PRO A 497 -8.53 10.28 11.75
CA PRO A 497 -8.53 11.68 12.15
C PRO A 497 -9.18 11.91 13.52
N MET A 498 -10.01 10.98 14.02
CA MET A 498 -10.65 11.11 15.33
C MET A 498 -9.68 11.05 16.50
N THR A 499 -8.43 10.64 16.27
CA THR A 499 -7.36 10.56 17.28
C THR A 499 -6.55 11.85 17.41
N TRP A 500 -6.72 12.79 16.49
CA TRP A 500 -6.03 14.07 16.53
C TRP A 500 -6.61 14.97 17.62
N ARG A 501 -5.75 15.71 18.31
CA ARG A 501 -6.11 16.60 19.42
C ARG A 501 -5.39 17.92 19.25
N VAL A 502 -6.07 19.01 19.62
CA VAL A 502 -5.48 20.35 19.63
C VAL A 502 -4.76 20.55 20.96
N ASN A 503 -3.52 21.01 20.92
CA ASN A 503 -2.75 21.34 22.13
C ASN A 503 -3.19 22.70 22.69
N GLU A 504 -3.37 23.68 21.80
CA GLU A 504 -3.71 25.06 22.18
C GLU A 504 -4.50 25.75 21.06
N LEU A 505 -5.54 26.50 21.43
CA LEU A 505 -6.30 27.37 20.52
C LEU A 505 -5.89 28.83 20.72
N TYR A 506 -5.67 29.55 19.62
CA TYR A 506 -5.32 30.97 19.64
C TYR A 506 -6.56 31.80 19.34
N LEU A 507 -7.43 31.95 20.34
CA LEU A 507 -8.69 32.67 20.15
C LEU A 507 -8.45 34.14 19.78
N GLY A 508 -9.29 34.66 18.88
CA GLY A 508 -9.14 36.00 18.31
C GLY A 508 -8.04 36.10 17.24
N CYS A 509 -7.28 35.03 17.01
CA CYS A 509 -6.31 34.93 15.92
C CYS A 509 -6.92 34.11 14.77
N TYR A 510 -7.50 34.81 13.80
CA TYR A 510 -8.17 34.19 12.65
C TYR A 510 -7.25 34.17 11.44
N VAL A 511 -7.08 32.99 10.84
CA VAL A 511 -6.20 32.79 9.68
C VAL A 511 -6.71 31.60 8.87
N SER A 512 -6.34 31.50 7.60
CA SER A 512 -6.59 30.29 6.82
C SER A 512 -5.40 29.35 6.83
N LEU A 513 -5.62 28.06 6.65
CA LEU A 513 -4.49 27.12 6.49
C LEU A 513 -3.67 27.45 5.22
N SER A 514 -4.32 27.94 4.18
CA SER A 514 -3.63 28.43 2.97
C SER A 514 -2.59 29.51 3.31
N ASP A 515 -2.96 30.45 4.17
CA ASP A 515 -2.07 31.53 4.59
C ASP A 515 -0.89 31.02 5.41
N VAL A 516 -1.13 30.07 6.32
CA VAL A 516 -0.07 29.40 7.08
C VAL A 516 0.94 28.73 6.15
N LEU A 517 0.46 28.02 5.12
CA LEU A 517 1.32 27.37 4.12
C LEU A 517 2.06 28.38 3.23
N THR A 518 1.38 29.46 2.84
CA THR A 518 1.95 30.52 2.00
C THR A 518 3.05 31.26 2.76
N ALA A 519 2.79 31.65 4.01
CA ALA A 519 3.77 32.30 4.88
C ALA A 519 5.01 31.42 5.09
N PHE A 520 4.81 30.12 5.34
CA PHE A 520 5.91 29.16 5.48
C PHE A 520 6.81 29.09 4.24
N MET A 521 6.22 29.18 3.04
CA MET A 521 6.99 29.21 1.80
C MET A 521 7.73 30.54 1.60
N GLN A 522 7.05 31.66 1.83
CA GLN A 522 7.64 33.00 1.66
C GLN A 522 8.83 33.21 2.61
N SER A 523 8.74 32.68 3.82
CA SER A 523 9.77 32.80 4.84
C SER A 523 10.91 31.77 4.73
N LYS A 524 10.93 30.95 3.66
CA LYS A 524 11.88 29.84 3.47
C LYS A 524 11.88 28.84 4.63
N GLY A 525 10.69 28.52 5.15
CA GLY A 525 10.49 27.46 6.14
C GLY A 525 10.29 27.93 7.58
N GLN A 526 10.12 29.23 7.83
CA GLN A 526 9.73 29.72 9.15
C GLN A 526 8.20 29.66 9.32
N PRO A 527 7.68 29.07 10.40
CA PRO A 527 6.24 28.97 10.59
C PRO A 527 5.62 30.34 10.86
N LEU A 528 4.36 30.51 10.45
CA LEU A 528 3.58 31.70 10.78
C LEU A 528 3.35 31.76 12.29
N GLN A 529 3.46 32.95 12.87
CA GLN A 529 3.25 33.18 14.30
C GLN A 529 1.99 34.01 14.54
N THR A 530 1.39 33.83 15.72
CA THR A 530 0.27 34.64 16.18
C THR A 530 0.70 36.11 16.36
N PRO A 531 -0.16 37.08 15.98
CA PRO A 531 0.08 38.47 16.31
C PRO A 531 0.21 38.67 17.84
N ALA A 532 1.11 39.57 18.24
CA ALA A 532 1.42 39.96 19.63
C ALA A 532 2.01 38.88 20.56
N THR A 533 1.66 37.61 20.41
CA THR A 533 2.12 36.53 21.31
C THR A 533 3.25 35.69 20.75
N ASN A 534 3.56 35.81 19.45
CA ASN A 534 4.63 35.08 18.75
C ASN A 534 4.59 33.56 18.92
N LYS A 535 3.40 33.00 19.20
CA LYS A 535 3.20 31.56 19.32
C LYS A 535 3.12 30.96 17.92
N THR A 536 3.68 29.77 17.75
CA THR A 536 3.75 29.10 16.44
C THR A 536 2.39 28.55 16.04
N ILE A 537 1.91 28.93 14.86
CA ILE A 537 0.68 28.39 14.28
C ILE A 537 1.04 27.16 13.45
N THR A 538 0.48 26.02 13.83
CA THR A 538 0.74 24.75 13.12
C THR A 538 -0.44 24.35 12.26
N ASN A 539 -1.67 24.62 12.71
CA ASN A 539 -2.89 24.25 12.01
C ASN A 539 -4.00 25.30 12.26
N VAL A 540 -5.14 25.16 11.60
CA VAL A 540 -6.31 26.03 11.68
C VAL A 540 -7.56 25.18 11.84
N ILE A 541 -8.44 25.56 12.76
CA ILE A 541 -9.77 24.96 12.92
C ILE A 541 -10.78 25.79 12.12
N PRO A 542 -11.35 25.28 11.03
CA PRO A 542 -12.28 26.05 10.20
C PRO A 542 -13.48 26.57 10.98
N ILE A 543 -13.86 27.83 10.73
CA ILE A 543 -15.14 28.42 11.18
C ILE A 543 -15.92 28.84 9.93
N ILE A 544 -17.21 28.50 9.90
CA ILE A 544 -18.11 28.86 8.82
C ILE A 544 -19.21 29.73 9.42
N GLU A 545 -19.17 31.04 9.13
CA GLU A 545 -20.04 32.04 9.74
C GLU A 545 -21.45 32.02 9.15
N ASN A 546 -21.59 31.59 7.89
CA ASN A 546 -22.86 31.52 7.19
C ASN A 546 -23.18 30.08 6.78
N GLU A 547 -24.34 29.57 7.22
CA GLU A 547 -24.78 28.21 6.94
C GLU A 547 -24.80 27.88 5.44
N ARG A 548 -25.19 28.83 4.58
CA ARG A 548 -25.23 28.64 3.12
C ARG A 548 -23.84 28.38 2.55
N ILE A 549 -22.80 29.03 3.08
CA ILE A 549 -21.41 28.79 2.65
C ILE A 549 -21.00 27.35 3.00
N GLY A 550 -21.32 26.90 4.22
CA GLY A 550 -20.97 25.53 4.63
C GLY A 550 -21.75 24.45 3.90
N LEU A 551 -23.05 24.66 3.67
CA LEU A 551 -23.87 23.76 2.84
C LEU A 551 -23.38 23.73 1.39
N PHE A 552 -22.96 24.88 0.84
CA PHE A 552 -22.38 24.99 -0.49
C PHE A 552 -21.08 24.18 -0.60
N LEU A 553 -20.15 24.35 0.35
CA LEU A 553 -18.91 23.57 0.38
C LEU A 553 -19.18 22.08 0.53
N ARG A 554 -20.10 21.67 1.41
CA ARG A 554 -20.46 20.26 1.58
C ARG A 554 -21.08 19.65 0.32
N LYS A 555 -21.86 20.42 -0.44
CA LYS A 555 -22.57 19.96 -1.63
C LYS A 555 -21.66 19.91 -2.87
N TYR A 556 -20.76 20.87 -3.04
CA TYR A 556 -20.01 21.06 -4.28
C TYR A 556 -18.49 20.89 -4.15
N ALA A 557 -17.95 20.84 -2.92
CA ALA A 557 -16.52 20.91 -2.64
C ALA A 557 -16.11 20.14 -1.37
N SER A 558 -16.69 18.95 -1.19
CA SER A 558 -16.46 18.14 0.00
C SER A 558 -15.00 17.70 0.15
N ALA A 559 -14.35 17.27 -0.94
CA ALA A 559 -12.96 16.80 -0.92
C ALA A 559 -12.00 17.96 -0.66
N LEU A 560 -12.30 19.15 -1.17
CA LEU A 560 -11.52 20.37 -0.93
C LEU A 560 -11.44 20.74 0.56
N LEU A 561 -12.53 20.62 1.32
CA LEU A 561 -12.49 20.80 2.78
C LEU A 561 -11.66 19.70 3.46
N GLU A 562 -11.87 18.45 3.08
CA GLU A 562 -11.15 17.29 3.61
C GLU A 562 -9.63 17.39 3.38
N TYR A 563 -9.22 17.77 2.17
CA TYR A 563 -7.82 17.91 1.79
C TYR A 563 -7.16 19.11 2.47
N THR A 564 -7.87 20.22 2.63
CA THR A 564 -7.40 21.37 3.42
C THR A 564 -7.08 20.90 4.84
N CYS A 565 -8.04 20.30 5.54
CA CYS A 565 -7.80 19.81 6.89
C CYS A 565 -6.74 18.70 6.97
N SER A 566 -6.62 17.85 5.94
CA SER A 566 -5.58 16.83 5.86
C SER A 566 -4.17 17.41 5.82
N ILE A 567 -3.94 18.47 5.03
CA ILE A 567 -2.63 19.14 5.00
C ILE A 567 -2.31 19.72 6.39
N GLY A 568 -3.32 20.24 7.08
CA GLY A 568 -3.18 20.77 8.43
C GLY A 568 -2.68 19.72 9.43
N MET A 569 -3.30 18.54 9.42
CA MET A 569 -3.00 17.45 10.35
C MET A 569 -1.74 16.64 9.98
N ARG A 570 -1.51 16.41 8.69
CA ARG A 570 -0.57 15.39 8.18
C ARG A 570 0.56 15.97 7.34
N ARG A 571 0.47 17.25 6.94
CA ARG A 571 1.32 17.87 5.90
C ARG A 571 1.32 17.09 4.57
N LEU A 572 0.28 16.30 4.34
CA LEU A 572 0.11 15.43 3.19
C LEU A 572 -1.33 15.53 2.68
N LEU A 573 -1.47 15.52 1.36
CA LEU A 573 -2.75 15.28 0.68
C LEU A 573 -3.14 13.81 0.85
N ALA A 574 -4.18 13.57 1.63
CA ALA A 574 -4.74 12.24 1.82
C ALA A 574 -6.26 12.34 1.82
N ASP A 575 -6.89 11.46 1.06
CA ASP A 575 -8.34 11.29 1.09
C ASP A 575 -8.72 10.37 2.25
N VAL A 576 -8.90 10.99 3.42
CA VAL A 576 -9.35 10.30 4.63
C VAL A 576 -10.70 10.91 5.01
N PRO A 577 -11.80 10.15 4.91
CA PRO A 577 -13.14 10.66 5.20
C PRO A 577 -13.24 11.31 6.59
N MET A 578 -14.04 12.36 6.69
CA MET A 578 -14.33 13.10 7.93
C MET A 578 -13.12 13.77 8.59
N THR A 579 -11.98 13.90 7.92
CA THR A 579 -10.86 14.72 8.40
C THR A 579 -11.31 16.15 8.70
N GLY A 580 -12.15 16.75 7.85
CA GLY A 580 -12.73 18.08 8.07
C GLY A 580 -13.56 18.13 9.35
N GLY A 581 -14.52 17.22 9.48
CA GLY A 581 -15.38 17.12 10.65
C GLY A 581 -14.60 16.88 11.95
N TYR A 582 -13.62 15.98 11.96
CA TYR A 582 -12.82 15.69 13.15
C TYR A 582 -11.81 16.79 13.50
N THR A 583 -11.36 17.59 12.54
CA THR A 583 -10.57 18.80 12.83
C THR A 583 -11.40 19.79 13.64
N ILE A 584 -12.64 20.06 13.22
CA ILE A 584 -13.58 20.94 13.94
C ILE A 584 -13.94 20.32 15.30
N CYS A 585 -14.22 19.01 15.35
CA CYS A 585 -14.50 18.27 16.58
C CYS A 585 -13.38 18.43 17.61
N ALA A 586 -12.11 18.36 17.18
CA ALA A 586 -10.97 18.54 18.08
C ALA A 586 -10.89 19.96 18.64
N GLY A 587 -11.25 20.98 17.85
CA GLY A 587 -11.40 22.36 18.33
C GLY A 587 -12.54 22.52 19.34
N VAL A 588 -13.71 21.93 19.06
CA VAL A 588 -14.85 21.89 20.01
C VAL A 588 -14.41 21.25 21.32
N TRP A 589 -13.78 20.07 21.25
CA TRP A 589 -13.31 19.35 22.44
C TRP A 589 -12.32 20.19 23.25
N LYS A 590 -11.37 20.86 22.59
CA LYS A 590 -10.40 21.71 23.28
C LYS A 590 -11.07 22.91 23.97
N LEU A 591 -12.09 23.51 23.35
CA LEU A 591 -12.87 24.57 24.01
C LEU A 591 -13.66 24.09 25.22
N VAL A 592 -14.11 22.83 25.27
CA VAL A 592 -14.75 22.28 26.48
C VAL A 592 -13.76 22.28 27.65
N GLU A 593 -12.49 21.95 27.39
CA GLU A 593 -11.43 22.01 28.40
C GLU A 593 -11.17 23.46 28.84
N ASP A 594 -10.99 24.37 27.88
CA ASP A 594 -10.57 25.74 28.18
C ASP A 594 -11.73 26.59 28.79
N LEU A 595 -12.99 26.34 28.40
CA LEU A 595 -14.17 27.00 28.98
C LEU A 595 -14.38 26.68 30.46
N ASN A 596 -13.81 25.58 30.95
CA ASN A 596 -13.82 25.27 32.37
C ASN A 596 -13.07 26.34 33.19
N GLU A 597 -12.01 26.91 32.62
CA GLU A 597 -11.15 27.89 33.30
C GLU A 597 -11.43 29.33 32.84
N ASN A 598 -11.72 29.54 31.56
CA ASN A 598 -11.91 30.86 30.96
C ASN A 598 -13.24 30.96 30.19
N LYS A 599 -14.15 31.79 30.71
CA LYS A 599 -15.49 32.01 30.13
C LYS A 599 -15.69 33.41 29.58
N SER A 600 -14.61 34.01 29.07
CA SER A 600 -14.73 35.31 28.39
C SER A 600 -15.61 35.21 27.14
N GLU A 601 -16.17 36.34 26.73
CA GLU A 601 -17.07 36.44 25.57
C GLU A 601 -16.47 35.81 24.30
N LEU A 602 -15.16 35.97 24.11
CA LEU A 602 -14.44 35.41 22.96
C LEU A 602 -14.48 33.87 22.93
N TYR A 603 -14.31 33.21 24.08
CA TYR A 603 -14.41 31.75 24.19
C TYR A 603 -15.82 31.26 23.88
N LEU A 604 -16.82 31.94 24.46
CA LEU A 604 -18.23 31.61 24.28
C LEU A 604 -18.67 31.75 22.82
N LYS A 605 -18.31 32.87 22.18
CA LYS A 605 -18.62 33.13 20.76
C LYS A 605 -17.94 32.11 19.85
N THR A 606 -16.67 31.78 20.12
CA THR A 606 -15.93 30.79 19.31
C THR A 606 -16.55 29.40 19.47
N PHE A 607 -16.96 29.02 20.69
CA PHE A 607 -17.60 27.72 20.93
C PHE A 607 -18.94 27.59 20.20
N ASP A 608 -19.80 28.62 20.26
CA ASP A 608 -21.05 28.68 19.50
C ASP A 608 -20.81 28.53 17.99
N GLN A 609 -19.84 29.28 17.45
CA GLN A 609 -19.47 29.21 16.03
C GLN A 609 -18.95 27.83 15.62
N LEU A 610 -18.12 27.18 16.43
CA LEU A 610 -17.58 25.86 16.12
C LEU A 610 -18.64 24.75 16.23
N ILE A 611 -19.58 24.83 17.18
CA ILE A 611 -20.71 23.88 17.25
C ILE A 611 -21.57 23.97 15.99
N LYS A 612 -21.92 25.18 15.56
CA LYS A 612 -22.68 25.41 14.31
C LYS A 612 -21.91 24.92 13.08
N THR A 613 -20.62 25.24 13.00
CA THR A 613 -19.73 24.78 11.92
C THR A 613 -19.64 23.24 11.89
N TYR A 614 -19.52 22.60 13.05
CA TYR A 614 -19.47 21.14 13.19
C TYR A 614 -20.77 20.48 12.71
N GLU A 615 -21.92 21.00 13.12
CA GLU A 615 -23.24 20.50 12.70
C GLU A 615 -23.40 20.55 11.17
N ILE A 616 -22.98 21.65 10.53
CA ILE A 616 -23.05 21.81 9.08
C ILE A 616 -22.13 20.81 8.36
N VAL A 617 -20.85 20.74 8.76
CA VAL A 617 -19.85 19.91 8.07
C VAL A 617 -20.15 18.42 8.21
N VAL A 618 -20.54 17.98 9.40
CA VAL A 618 -20.84 16.57 9.69
C VAL A 618 -22.19 16.13 9.12
N GLY A 619 -23.20 17.01 9.14
CA GLY A 619 -24.54 16.71 8.67
C GLY A 619 -25.14 15.44 9.28
N ASN A 620 -25.45 14.45 8.43
CA ASN A 620 -26.11 13.21 8.84
C ASN A 620 -25.17 12.03 9.11
N TYR A 621 -23.84 12.24 9.08
CA TYR A 621 -22.87 11.16 9.21
C TYR A 621 -23.08 10.27 10.46
N PHE A 622 -23.32 10.87 11.63
CA PHE A 622 -23.56 10.14 12.89
C PHE A 622 -25.03 9.77 13.17
N GLN A 623 -25.92 9.89 12.17
CA GLN A 623 -27.33 9.53 12.37
C GLN A 623 -27.51 8.04 12.70
N HIS A 624 -26.59 7.19 12.25
CA HIS A 624 -26.55 5.77 12.59
C HIS A 624 -26.36 5.48 14.08
N VAL A 625 -25.96 6.46 14.90
CA VAL A 625 -25.79 6.32 16.36
C VAL A 625 -27.11 6.51 17.10
N MET A 626 -28.00 7.35 16.57
CA MET A 626 -29.27 7.73 17.23
C MET A 626 -30.17 6.54 17.60
N PRO A 627 -30.29 5.46 16.79
CA PRO A 627 -31.09 4.29 17.16
C PRO A 627 -30.63 3.55 18.43
N TYR A 628 -29.36 3.71 18.83
CA TYR A 628 -28.85 3.13 20.08
C TYR A 628 -29.23 3.98 21.30
N ILE A 629 -29.63 5.24 21.10
CA ILE A 629 -30.03 6.16 22.18
C ILE A 629 -31.51 5.94 22.50
N LYS A 630 -31.75 4.90 23.29
CA LYS A 630 -33.06 4.44 23.75
C LYS A 630 -32.97 4.00 25.21
N GLU A 631 -34.09 3.62 25.81
CA GLU A 631 -34.08 2.98 27.12
C GLU A 631 -33.37 1.61 27.02
N GLN A 632 -32.49 1.30 27.98
CA GLN A 632 -31.67 0.08 28.02
C GLN A 632 -31.62 -0.47 29.45
N ASP A 633 -31.20 -1.73 29.65
CA ASP A 633 -31.13 -2.37 30.99
C ASP A 633 -30.32 -1.51 31.98
N ASP A 634 -30.92 -1.17 33.12
CA ASP A 634 -30.32 -0.31 34.16
C ASP A 634 -29.20 -0.95 34.96
N ARG A 635 -29.08 -2.27 34.90
CA ARG A 635 -28.01 -3.00 35.59
C ARG A 635 -26.71 -3.02 34.79
N LEU A 636 -26.79 -2.78 33.48
CA LEU A 636 -25.68 -2.88 32.56
C LEU A 636 -25.24 -1.49 32.10
N SER A 637 -23.95 -1.35 31.82
CA SER A 637 -23.39 -0.13 31.23
C SER A 637 -24.12 0.20 29.92
N TYR A 638 -24.28 1.48 29.61
CA TYR A 638 -25.01 1.90 28.41
C TYR A 638 -24.29 1.44 27.14
N TYR A 639 -25.03 0.83 26.21
CA TYR A 639 -24.53 0.46 24.91
C TYR A 639 -24.46 1.69 24.00
N ILE A 640 -23.24 2.21 23.83
CA ILE A 640 -22.90 3.35 22.95
C ILE A 640 -22.36 2.90 21.57
N ALA A 641 -22.51 1.62 21.22
CA ALA A 641 -21.97 1.02 19.99
C ALA A 641 -20.46 1.26 19.77
N ASN A 642 -19.67 1.44 20.85
CA ASN A 642 -18.25 1.81 20.83
C ASN A 642 -17.94 3.17 20.20
N ASN A 643 -18.89 4.09 20.21
CA ASN A 643 -18.63 5.49 19.87
C ASN A 643 -17.99 6.20 21.07
N GLY A 644 -16.79 6.74 20.87
CA GLY A 644 -16.13 7.58 21.88
C GLY A 644 -16.71 8.98 21.95
N THR A 645 -16.15 9.81 22.83
CA THR A 645 -16.65 11.16 23.10
C THR A 645 -16.78 12.02 21.85
N THR A 646 -15.78 12.00 20.98
CA THR A 646 -15.76 12.77 19.73
C THR A 646 -16.91 12.39 18.79
N ASN A 647 -17.25 11.11 18.70
CA ASN A 647 -18.37 10.63 17.88
C ASN A 647 -19.73 10.94 18.51
N MET A 648 -19.80 11.13 19.83
CA MET A 648 -21.03 11.43 20.55
C MET A 648 -21.39 12.93 20.56
N ILE A 649 -20.48 13.83 20.19
CA ILE A 649 -20.77 15.28 20.12
C ILE A 649 -21.96 15.56 19.19
N SER A 650 -21.97 15.00 17.98
CA SER A 650 -23.07 15.24 17.02
C SER A 650 -24.40 14.61 17.49
N PRO A 651 -24.44 13.36 17.99
CA PRO A 651 -25.60 12.82 18.66
C PRO A 651 -26.13 13.69 19.82
N PHE A 652 -25.26 14.26 20.67
CA PHE A 652 -25.71 15.17 21.73
C PHE A 652 -26.37 16.44 21.18
N ILE A 653 -25.80 17.06 20.14
CA ILE A 653 -26.42 18.20 19.45
C ILE A 653 -27.83 17.83 18.97
N LYS A 654 -27.96 16.68 18.31
CA LYS A 654 -29.26 16.18 17.80
C LYS A 654 -30.26 15.90 18.92
N LEU A 655 -29.83 15.31 20.03
CA LEU A 655 -30.69 15.04 21.18
C LEU A 655 -31.30 16.32 21.75
N TYR A 656 -30.50 17.37 21.95
CA TYR A 656 -31.00 18.65 22.43
C TYR A 656 -31.88 19.37 21.40
N ARG A 657 -31.61 19.19 20.10
CA ARG A 657 -32.47 19.72 19.01
C ARG A 657 -33.83 19.02 18.94
N GLU A 658 -33.86 17.69 19.08
CA GLU A 658 -35.10 16.89 19.12
C GLU A 658 -35.95 17.21 20.35
N ASN A 659 -35.30 17.68 21.44
CA ASN A 659 -35.92 18.02 22.71
C ASN A 659 -36.80 16.87 23.28
N ASP A 660 -36.39 15.63 23.05
CA ASP A 660 -37.04 14.43 23.58
C ASP A 660 -36.59 14.20 25.03
N SER A 661 -37.46 14.56 25.98
CA SER A 661 -37.15 14.48 27.41
C SER A 661 -36.72 13.07 27.86
N LYS A 662 -37.31 12.01 27.28
CA LYS A 662 -36.98 10.62 27.64
C LYS A 662 -35.56 10.26 27.24
N LYS A 663 -35.08 10.74 26.10
CA LYS A 663 -33.69 10.51 25.66
C LYS A 663 -32.71 11.39 26.43
N ILE A 664 -33.09 12.63 26.75
CA ILE A 664 -32.28 13.55 27.55
C ILE A 664 -32.07 13.00 28.98
N GLU A 665 -33.07 12.34 29.57
CA GLU A 665 -32.95 11.66 30.86
C GLU A 665 -31.89 10.54 30.87
N GLN A 666 -31.53 9.97 29.71
CA GLN A 666 -30.48 8.95 29.60
C GLN A 666 -29.05 9.53 29.61
N ILE A 667 -28.88 10.85 29.52
CA ILE A 667 -27.56 11.50 29.41
C ILE A 667 -26.59 11.06 30.51
N PRO A 668 -26.93 11.07 31.82
CA PRO A 668 -25.99 10.63 32.85
C PRO A 668 -25.48 9.20 32.64
N LYS A 669 -26.34 8.30 32.17
CA LYS A 669 -26.00 6.90 31.87
C LYS A 669 -25.08 6.79 30.64
N ILE A 670 -25.35 7.58 29.60
CA ILE A 670 -24.48 7.72 28.42
C ILE A 670 -23.12 8.27 28.83
N LEU A 671 -23.07 9.29 29.70
CA LEU A 671 -21.82 9.89 30.19
C LEU A 671 -21.00 8.88 30.98
N ARG A 672 -21.60 8.09 31.87
CA ARG A 672 -20.89 6.99 32.56
C ARG A 672 -20.29 6.00 31.56
N ALA A 673 -21.05 5.58 30.55
CA ALA A 673 -20.54 4.65 29.54
C ALA A 673 -19.40 5.25 28.68
N LEU A 674 -19.49 6.55 28.32
CA LEU A 674 -18.41 7.27 27.65
C LEU A 674 -17.17 7.37 28.52
N TYR A 675 -17.35 7.69 29.80
CA TYR A 675 -16.30 7.76 30.80
C TYR A 675 -15.55 6.41 30.89
N THR A 676 -16.29 5.31 31.03
CA THR A 676 -15.74 3.95 31.01
C THR A 676 -15.03 3.62 29.71
N TYR A 677 -15.59 4.02 28.55
CA TYR A 677 -15.00 3.75 27.25
C TYR A 677 -13.68 4.50 27.02
N GLU A 678 -13.61 5.78 27.39
CA GLU A 678 -12.40 6.59 27.25
C GLU A 678 -11.29 6.13 28.19
N ILE A 679 -11.61 5.79 29.45
CA ILE A 679 -10.65 5.16 30.37
C ILE A 679 -10.13 3.85 29.81
N TRP A 680 -11.01 2.99 29.29
CA TRP A 680 -10.56 1.75 28.67
C TRP A 680 -9.62 1.97 27.49
N GLN A 681 -9.90 2.95 26.62
CA GLN A 681 -9.00 3.28 25.51
C GLN A 681 -7.63 3.76 26.02
N ALA A 682 -7.60 4.60 27.05
CA ALA A 682 -6.37 5.12 27.65
C ALA A 682 -5.54 4.00 28.30
N ILE A 683 -6.16 3.16 29.13
CA ILE A 683 -5.48 2.05 29.82
C ILE A 683 -5.02 0.99 28.82
N ARG A 684 -5.86 0.62 27.85
CA ARG A 684 -5.52 -0.40 26.83
C ARG A 684 -4.34 -0.01 25.97
N LYS A 685 -4.14 1.28 25.67
CA LYS A 685 -2.97 1.77 24.91
C LYS A 685 -1.64 1.38 25.57
N GLN A 686 -1.60 1.17 26.88
CA GLN A 686 -0.38 0.81 27.61
C GLN A 686 0.12 -0.62 27.29
N TYR A 687 -0.77 -1.54 26.87
CA TYR A 687 -0.43 -2.95 26.64
C TYR A 687 -0.86 -3.53 25.29
N LYS A 688 -1.67 -2.83 24.48
CA LYS A 688 -2.29 -3.34 23.22
C LYS A 688 -1.31 -3.88 22.17
N ASN A 689 -0.07 -3.39 22.13
CA ASN A 689 0.90 -3.72 21.08
C ASN A 689 1.92 -4.79 21.52
N ARG A 690 1.61 -5.59 22.55
CA ARG A 690 2.47 -6.64 23.07
C ARG A 690 1.78 -8.01 22.94
N ASP A 691 2.54 -9.05 22.63
CA ASP A 691 2.01 -10.40 22.40
C ASP A 691 1.41 -11.03 23.68
N ASP A 692 1.77 -10.50 24.85
CA ASP A 692 1.34 -10.93 26.19
C ASP A 692 0.32 -9.96 26.82
N SER A 693 -0.48 -9.26 26.01
CA SER A 693 -1.40 -8.20 26.45
C SER A 693 -2.31 -8.60 27.62
N ASP A 694 -2.87 -9.81 27.59
CA ASP A 694 -3.78 -10.29 28.64
C ASP A 694 -3.04 -10.59 29.95
N ILE A 695 -1.81 -11.09 29.87
CA ILE A 695 -0.95 -11.34 31.04
C ILE A 695 -0.55 -10.01 31.68
N ILE A 696 -0.23 -9.00 30.88
CA ILE A 696 0.12 -7.67 31.37
C ILE A 696 -1.11 -7.03 32.05
N ALA A 697 -2.28 -7.05 31.41
CA ALA A 697 -3.50 -6.50 32.00
C ALA A 697 -3.84 -7.18 33.34
N GLN A 698 -3.70 -8.50 33.41
CA GLN A 698 -3.86 -9.28 34.62
C GLN A 698 -2.86 -8.87 35.72
N LYS A 699 -1.58 -8.70 35.39
CA LYS A 699 -0.55 -8.24 36.35
C LYS A 699 -0.82 -6.82 36.85
N MET A 700 -1.22 -5.91 35.97
CA MET A 700 -1.61 -4.55 36.34
C MET A 700 -2.79 -4.58 37.31
N LEU A 701 -3.78 -5.43 37.04
CA LEU A 701 -4.95 -5.60 37.90
C LEU A 701 -4.57 -6.17 39.26
N ASP A 702 -3.77 -7.25 39.27
CA ASP A 702 -3.32 -7.91 40.49
C ASP A 702 -2.46 -6.95 41.36
N GLN A 703 -1.62 -6.11 40.75
CA GLN A 703 -0.88 -5.05 41.46
C GLN A 703 -1.83 -3.99 42.03
N LEU A 704 -2.75 -3.47 41.21
CA LEU A 704 -3.66 -2.39 41.59
C LEU A 704 -4.54 -2.73 42.80
N ILE A 705 -4.92 -4.01 42.94
CA ILE A 705 -5.77 -4.49 44.03
C ILE A 705 -4.99 -5.18 45.16
N GLY A 706 -3.64 -5.17 45.08
CA GLY A 706 -2.76 -5.74 46.09
C GLY A 706 -2.92 -7.26 46.26
N LEU A 707 -3.19 -7.99 45.17
CA LEU A 707 -3.42 -9.44 45.21
C LEU A 707 -2.12 -10.18 45.55
N ASP A 708 -2.04 -10.74 46.77
CA ASP A 708 -0.93 -11.58 47.21
C ASP A 708 -1.39 -13.02 47.44
N LEU A 709 -1.33 -13.80 46.36
CA LEU A 709 -1.68 -15.23 46.36
C LEU A 709 -0.78 -16.09 47.25
N ASN A 710 0.37 -15.60 47.71
CA ASN A 710 1.25 -16.37 48.59
C ASN A 710 0.94 -16.11 50.06
N LYS A 711 0.68 -14.84 50.41
CA LYS A 711 0.45 -14.42 51.79
C LYS A 711 -0.92 -14.83 52.32
N TYR A 712 -1.96 -14.74 51.49
CA TYR A 712 -3.35 -14.93 51.93
C TYR A 712 -4.03 -16.18 51.34
N LYS A 713 -3.28 -17.08 50.70
CA LYS A 713 -3.88 -18.32 50.21
C LYS A 713 -4.41 -19.19 51.34
N THR A 714 -5.53 -19.86 51.06
CA THR A 714 -5.99 -20.97 51.86
C THR A 714 -4.99 -22.12 51.75
N SER A 715 -4.40 -22.51 52.88
CA SER A 715 -3.45 -23.62 52.91
C SER A 715 -4.17 -24.95 52.75
N VAL A 716 -3.64 -25.81 51.88
CA VAL A 716 -4.04 -27.22 51.81
C VAL A 716 -3.58 -27.96 53.05
N LYS A 717 -4.33 -28.99 53.46
CA LYS A 717 -3.92 -29.86 54.57
C LYS A 717 -2.69 -30.69 54.18
N PRO A 718 -1.93 -31.23 55.15
CA PRO A 718 -0.86 -32.20 54.89
C PRO A 718 -1.30 -33.37 53.99
N LEU A 719 -0.32 -34.07 53.40
CA LEU A 719 -0.57 -35.21 52.52
C LEU A 719 -1.42 -36.28 53.23
N PHE A 720 -2.38 -36.85 52.50
CA PHE A 720 -3.32 -37.90 52.93
C PHE A 720 -4.36 -37.51 53.99
N GLU A 721 -4.35 -36.25 54.46
CA GLU A 721 -5.47 -35.71 55.25
C GLU A 721 -6.60 -35.22 54.34
N ASN A 722 -7.85 -35.45 54.78
CA ASN A 722 -9.03 -35.00 54.05
C ASN A 722 -9.16 -33.47 54.07
N GLU A 723 -9.44 -32.92 52.90
CA GLU A 723 -9.77 -31.50 52.75
C GLU A 723 -11.23 -31.23 53.19
N PRO A 724 -11.51 -30.05 53.76
CA PRO A 724 -12.88 -29.60 54.03
C PRO A 724 -13.67 -29.44 52.73
N SER A 725 -15.00 -29.40 52.83
CA SER A 725 -15.82 -29.16 51.64
C SER A 725 -15.66 -27.72 51.14
N LEU A 726 -15.80 -27.46 49.83
CA LEU A 726 -15.65 -26.10 49.28
C LEU A 726 -16.58 -25.07 49.96
N ASN A 727 -17.76 -25.50 50.43
CA ASN A 727 -18.72 -24.65 51.12
C ASN A 727 -18.30 -24.27 52.55
N GLU A 728 -17.34 -24.98 53.13
CA GLU A 728 -16.77 -24.71 54.46
C GLU A 728 -15.54 -23.79 54.40
N ILE A 729 -15.00 -23.55 53.19
CA ILE A 729 -13.81 -22.73 53.00
C ILE A 729 -14.24 -21.28 52.76
N GLN A 730 -13.77 -20.38 53.62
CA GLN A 730 -13.86 -18.95 53.37
C GLN A 730 -12.59 -18.49 52.66
N PHE A 731 -12.70 -18.21 51.37
CA PHE A 731 -11.60 -17.62 50.59
C PHE A 731 -11.45 -16.14 50.90
N HIS A 732 -10.22 -15.63 50.80
CA HIS A 732 -9.94 -14.22 50.96
C HIS A 732 -10.59 -13.40 49.83
N ASP A 733 -11.27 -12.32 50.18
CA ASP A 733 -12.00 -11.43 49.28
C ASP A 733 -11.74 -9.93 49.57
N GLN A 734 -10.88 -9.61 50.54
CA GLN A 734 -10.55 -8.21 50.84
C GLN A 734 -9.59 -7.64 49.81
N ILE A 735 -9.72 -6.33 49.59
CA ILE A 735 -9.00 -5.59 48.57
C ILE A 735 -8.05 -4.61 49.25
N HIS A 736 -6.84 -4.47 48.72
CA HIS A 736 -5.91 -3.43 49.12
C HIS A 736 -5.55 -2.58 47.89
N ILE A 737 -6.07 -1.36 47.84
CA ILE A 737 -5.83 -0.46 46.69
C ILE A 737 -4.41 0.10 46.77
N ASP A 738 -3.62 -0.13 45.71
CA ASP A 738 -2.36 0.60 45.51
C ASP A 738 -2.67 2.02 45.04
N GLU A 739 -2.83 2.93 46.00
CA GLU A 739 -3.18 4.34 45.76
C GLU A 739 -2.16 5.06 44.86
N THR A 740 -0.87 4.72 45.00
CA THR A 740 0.18 5.37 44.20
C THR A 740 0.07 4.94 42.74
N TYR A 741 -0.12 3.65 42.50
CA TYR A 741 -0.29 3.13 41.15
C TYR A 741 -1.62 3.56 40.52
N LEU A 742 -2.69 3.64 41.30
CA LEU A 742 -3.96 4.19 40.84
C LEU A 742 -3.82 5.65 40.37
N ASP A 743 -3.13 6.49 41.13
CA ASP A 743 -2.91 7.90 40.77
C ASP A 743 -2.09 8.03 39.47
N GLU A 744 -1.10 7.16 39.25
CA GLU A 744 -0.35 7.08 37.99
C GLU A 744 -1.26 6.74 36.80
N LEU A 745 -2.15 5.74 36.95
CA LEU A 745 -3.09 5.36 35.91
C LEU A 745 -4.12 6.46 35.62
N ILE A 746 -4.70 7.07 36.67
CA ILE A 746 -5.68 8.16 36.54
C ILE A 746 -5.06 9.38 35.83
N LYS A 747 -3.78 9.68 36.08
CA LYS A 747 -3.08 10.78 35.41
C LYS A 747 -3.06 10.63 33.89
N THR A 748 -3.13 9.41 33.35
CA THR A 748 -3.19 9.16 31.90
C THR A 748 -4.56 9.45 31.28
N CYS A 749 -5.61 9.59 32.10
CA CYS A 749 -6.99 9.82 31.67
C CYS A 749 -7.62 11.08 32.29
N TYR A 750 -6.80 12.07 32.67
CA TYR A 750 -7.28 13.33 33.28
C TYR A 750 -8.34 14.06 32.43
N TYR A 751 -8.24 13.96 31.10
CA TYR A 751 -9.12 14.63 30.15
C TYR A 751 -10.57 14.08 30.18
N VAL A 752 -10.80 12.90 30.75
CA VAL A 752 -12.10 12.23 30.75
C VAL A 752 -13.13 12.99 31.61
N ASP A 753 -12.69 13.71 32.64
CA ASP A 753 -13.58 14.47 33.54
C ASP A 753 -14.39 15.54 32.80
N TYR A 754 -13.81 16.16 31.76
CA TYR A 754 -14.46 17.20 30.95
C TYR A 754 -15.68 16.70 30.16
N ILE A 755 -15.84 15.37 29.99
CA ILE A 755 -17.01 14.77 29.33
C ILE A 755 -18.31 15.22 30.01
N THR A 756 -18.30 15.45 31.33
CA THR A 756 -19.47 15.87 32.11
C THR A 756 -19.95 17.29 31.82
N LEU A 757 -19.07 18.15 31.26
CA LEU A 757 -19.41 19.52 30.86
C LEU A 757 -20.03 19.57 29.46
N LEU A 758 -19.65 18.63 28.59
CA LEU A 758 -20.00 18.64 27.17
C LEU A 758 -21.52 18.77 26.93
N PRO A 759 -22.43 17.98 27.55
CA PRO A 759 -23.86 18.15 27.32
C PRO A 759 -24.41 19.50 27.82
N LYS A 760 -23.89 20.01 28.94
CA LYS A 760 -24.30 21.31 29.50
C LYS A 760 -23.93 22.45 28.54
N TYR A 761 -22.73 22.42 27.97
CA TYR A 761 -22.27 23.41 27.00
C TYR A 761 -23.02 23.31 25.67
N ILE A 762 -23.23 22.09 25.14
CA ILE A 762 -24.03 21.88 23.92
C ILE A 762 -25.46 22.38 24.12
N SER A 763 -26.10 22.05 25.25
CA SER A 763 -27.46 22.50 25.57
C SER A 763 -27.56 24.03 25.55
N ALA A 764 -26.59 24.73 26.15
CA ALA A 764 -26.56 26.19 26.16
C ALA A 764 -26.51 26.79 24.74
N VAL A 765 -25.71 26.21 23.85
CA VAL A 765 -25.61 26.63 22.44
C VAL A 765 -26.89 26.31 21.66
N VAL A 766 -27.39 25.08 21.75
CA VAL A 766 -28.58 24.62 20.99
C VAL A 766 -29.84 25.42 21.37
N ASN A 767 -29.95 25.79 22.65
CA ASN A 767 -31.06 26.59 23.18
C ASN A 767 -30.86 28.11 23.00
N ASN A 768 -29.85 28.55 22.22
CA ASN A 768 -29.50 29.96 21.99
C ASN A 768 -29.28 30.77 23.27
N ASN A 769 -28.75 30.14 24.32
CA ASN A 769 -28.45 30.76 25.62
C ASN A 769 -26.98 30.51 26.00
N VAL A 770 -26.06 30.88 25.10
CA VAL A 770 -24.61 30.63 25.27
C VAL A 770 -24.07 31.30 26.54
N ASP A 771 -24.64 32.43 26.96
CA ASP A 771 -24.24 33.13 28.19
C ASP A 771 -24.48 32.28 29.46
N SER A 772 -25.43 31.35 29.46
CA SER A 772 -25.65 30.43 30.59
C SER A 772 -24.44 29.52 30.89
N ILE A 773 -23.47 29.41 29.97
CA ILE A 773 -22.20 28.73 30.23
C ILE A 773 -21.43 29.40 31.37
N LYS A 774 -21.59 30.72 31.56
CA LYS A 774 -21.00 31.47 32.68
C LYS A 774 -21.43 30.90 34.04
N ASP A 775 -22.68 30.44 34.14
CA ASP A 775 -23.30 29.92 35.36
C ASP A 775 -22.89 28.48 35.68
N ILE A 776 -22.34 27.74 34.72
CA ILE A 776 -21.92 26.34 34.93
C ILE A 776 -20.66 26.33 35.81
N PRO A 777 -20.65 25.73 37.01
CA PRO A 777 -19.50 25.80 37.91
C PRO A 777 -18.25 25.15 37.32
N VAL A 778 -17.07 25.60 37.78
CA VAL A 778 -15.78 24.97 37.44
C VAL A 778 -15.81 23.50 37.89
N LEU A 779 -15.23 22.64 37.07
CA LEU A 779 -15.15 21.20 37.28
C LEU A 779 -14.49 20.89 38.62
N ASN A 780 -15.19 20.13 39.44
CA ASN A 780 -14.74 19.64 40.73
C ASN A 780 -15.41 18.27 40.99
N GLN A 781 -15.04 17.60 42.08
CA GLN A 781 -15.55 16.26 42.37
C GLN A 781 -17.08 16.20 42.45
N ASN A 782 -17.74 17.23 43.00
CA ASN A 782 -19.20 17.29 43.11
C ASN A 782 -19.84 17.48 41.74
N SER A 783 -19.35 18.43 40.92
CA SER A 783 -19.95 18.68 39.60
C SER A 783 -19.75 17.53 38.62
N ILE A 784 -18.66 16.77 38.74
CA ILE A 784 -18.46 15.50 38.01
C ILE A 784 -19.51 14.50 38.47
N SER A 785 -19.61 14.24 39.79
CA SER A 785 -20.51 13.25 40.37
C SER A 785 -21.97 13.51 40.03
N GLU A 786 -22.40 14.77 40.07
CA GLU A 786 -23.72 15.21 39.60
C GLU A 786 -23.93 14.92 38.11
N GLY A 787 -22.94 15.22 37.27
CA GLY A 787 -23.04 15.03 35.82
C GLY A 787 -23.20 13.57 35.40
N ILE A 788 -22.53 12.65 36.11
CA ILE A 788 -22.64 11.21 35.88
C ILE A 788 -23.67 10.53 36.80
N ASN A 789 -24.37 11.28 37.65
CA ASN A 789 -25.35 10.81 38.62
C ASN A 789 -24.84 9.65 39.50
N ILE A 790 -23.71 9.85 40.20
CA ILE A 790 -23.21 8.95 41.24
C ILE A 790 -23.30 9.62 42.62
N ASN A 791 -23.44 8.81 43.67
CA ASN A 791 -23.60 9.25 45.06
C ASN A 791 -22.44 8.83 45.98
N TYR A 792 -21.30 8.42 45.40
CA TYR A 792 -20.11 7.98 46.11
C TYR A 792 -18.84 8.65 45.54
N ASP A 793 -17.70 8.42 46.18
CA ASP A 793 -16.46 9.13 45.88
C ASP A 793 -15.96 8.94 44.43
N ILE A 794 -15.54 10.04 43.80
CA ILE A 794 -15.12 10.03 42.40
C ILE A 794 -13.80 9.27 42.17
N LYS A 795 -12.88 9.24 43.15
CA LYS A 795 -11.64 8.46 43.06
C LYS A 795 -11.98 6.97 43.06
N ILE A 796 -12.94 6.55 43.88
CA ILE A 796 -13.46 5.19 43.90
C ILE A 796 -14.18 4.85 42.58
N PHE A 797 -14.98 5.76 42.02
CA PHE A 797 -15.57 5.57 40.69
C PHE A 797 -14.51 5.39 39.59
N LYS A 798 -13.47 6.24 39.58
CA LYS A 798 -12.33 6.13 38.66
C LYS A 798 -11.61 4.80 38.81
N PHE A 799 -11.36 4.36 40.05
CA PHE A 799 -10.81 3.05 40.37
C PHE A 799 -11.63 1.93 39.72
N TYR A 800 -12.95 1.89 39.92
CA TYR A 800 -13.80 0.86 39.31
C TYR A 800 -13.80 0.89 37.78
N ASN A 801 -13.69 2.07 37.16
CA ASN A 801 -13.54 2.17 35.70
C ASN A 801 -12.20 1.57 35.22
N VAL A 802 -11.11 1.79 35.94
CA VAL A 802 -9.80 1.17 35.65
C VAL A 802 -9.89 -0.35 35.82
N ILE A 803 -10.55 -0.84 36.88
CA ILE A 803 -10.80 -2.27 37.09
C ILE A 803 -11.59 -2.87 35.92
N GLN A 804 -12.71 -2.26 35.50
CA GLN A 804 -13.45 -2.71 34.33
C GLN A 804 -12.57 -2.69 33.07
N ALA A 805 -11.69 -1.70 32.92
CA ALA A 805 -10.81 -1.63 31.76
C ALA A 805 -9.81 -2.78 31.69
N LEU A 806 -9.34 -3.28 32.84
CA LEU A 806 -8.39 -4.39 32.96
C LEU A 806 -9.09 -5.76 32.93
N LEU A 807 -10.32 -5.87 33.45
CA LEU A 807 -11.13 -7.09 33.39
C LEU A 807 -11.61 -7.41 31.97
N TYR A 808 -11.92 -6.37 31.18
CA TYR A 808 -12.51 -6.54 29.86
C TYR A 808 -11.60 -5.99 28.75
N THR A 809 -10.48 -6.69 28.50
CA THR A 809 -9.40 -6.27 27.59
C THR A 809 -9.80 -6.21 26.10
N SER A 810 -10.88 -6.87 25.70
CA SER A 810 -11.32 -6.99 24.31
C SER A 810 -12.74 -6.45 24.06
N LYS A 811 -13.07 -6.16 22.80
CA LYS A 811 -14.45 -5.79 22.42
C LYS A 811 -15.43 -6.92 22.74
N ALA A 812 -15.04 -8.17 22.47
CA ALA A 812 -15.89 -9.34 22.65
C ALA A 812 -16.21 -9.64 24.12
N SER A 813 -15.28 -9.33 25.04
CA SER A 813 -15.52 -9.44 26.47
C SER A 813 -16.45 -8.35 27.00
N ARG A 814 -16.43 -7.15 26.39
CA ARG A 814 -17.22 -5.99 26.82
C ARG A 814 -18.65 -5.96 26.28
N VAL A 815 -18.83 -6.42 25.05
CA VAL A 815 -20.03 -6.15 24.24
C VAL A 815 -20.63 -7.46 23.74
N ASP A 816 -21.95 -7.58 23.87
CA ASP A 816 -22.77 -8.52 23.12
C ASP A 816 -23.31 -7.79 21.88
N GLY A 817 -22.63 -7.99 20.75
CA GLY A 817 -22.93 -7.28 19.50
C GLY A 817 -24.24 -7.73 18.87
N ASP A 818 -24.65 -8.98 19.10
CA ASP A 818 -25.85 -9.57 18.49
C ASP A 818 -27.12 -9.03 19.18
N ASN A 819 -27.02 -8.75 20.48
CA ASN A 819 -28.14 -8.24 21.29
C ASN A 819 -28.07 -6.73 21.58
N GLU A 820 -27.08 -6.01 21.03
CA GLU A 820 -26.84 -4.58 21.27
C GLU A 820 -26.73 -4.22 22.77
N LYS A 821 -26.03 -5.04 23.56
CA LYS A 821 -25.92 -4.87 25.03
C LYS A 821 -24.48 -4.91 25.52
N MET A 822 -24.22 -4.24 26.63
CA MET A 822 -22.95 -4.38 27.35
C MET A 822 -22.98 -5.63 28.23
N LYS A 823 -21.82 -6.28 28.37
CA LYS A 823 -21.62 -7.41 29.31
C LYS A 823 -21.13 -6.92 30.69
N MET A 824 -20.88 -5.63 30.81
CA MET A 824 -20.35 -4.99 32.01
C MET A 824 -21.48 -4.32 32.79
N ILE A 825 -21.38 -4.32 34.10
CA ILE A 825 -22.30 -3.61 34.98
C ILE A 825 -22.18 -2.08 34.80
N ASP A 826 -23.27 -1.36 35.05
CA ASP A 826 -23.21 0.09 35.25
C ASP A 826 -22.56 0.37 36.62
N LEU A 827 -21.71 1.40 36.69
CA LEU A 827 -20.99 1.78 37.90
C LEU A 827 -21.74 2.84 38.73
N VAL A 828 -23.05 3.01 38.52
CA VAL A 828 -23.89 3.91 39.32
C VAL A 828 -24.01 3.47 40.79
N ASP A 829 -24.02 2.16 41.04
CA ASP A 829 -24.15 1.57 42.39
C ASP A 829 -22.79 1.03 42.88
N GLU A 830 -22.25 1.66 43.92
CA GLU A 830 -20.97 1.28 44.53
C GLU A 830 -20.95 -0.17 45.01
N LYS A 831 -22.06 -0.66 45.60
CA LYS A 831 -22.14 -2.02 46.16
C LYS A 831 -22.01 -3.09 45.07
N SER A 832 -22.63 -2.87 43.92
CA SER A 832 -22.51 -3.77 42.78
C SER A 832 -21.08 -3.79 42.22
N ALA A 833 -20.40 -2.63 42.20
CA ALA A 833 -19.00 -2.54 41.77
C ALA A 833 -18.03 -3.20 42.76
N GLU A 834 -18.23 -3.00 44.06
CA GLU A 834 -17.46 -3.65 45.12
C GLU A 834 -17.62 -5.17 45.05
N LYS A 835 -18.86 -5.66 44.92
CA LYS A 835 -19.15 -7.09 44.79
C LYS A 835 -18.49 -7.72 43.57
N MET A 836 -18.50 -7.03 42.42
CA MET A 836 -17.80 -7.48 41.21
C MET A 836 -16.30 -7.71 41.49
N LEU A 837 -15.67 -6.82 42.26
CA LEU A 837 -14.25 -6.93 42.60
C LEU A 837 -13.98 -8.01 43.66
N GLN A 838 -14.80 -8.09 44.71
CA GLN A 838 -14.72 -9.16 45.72
C GLN A 838 -14.89 -10.54 45.08
N ASP A 839 -15.86 -10.70 44.16
CA ASP A 839 -16.08 -11.93 43.41
C ASP A 839 -14.86 -12.31 42.56
N TYR A 840 -14.20 -11.32 41.95
CA TYR A 840 -12.96 -11.53 41.22
C TYR A 840 -11.83 -12.00 42.14
N VAL A 841 -11.54 -11.29 43.24
CA VAL A 841 -10.48 -11.64 44.20
C VAL A 841 -10.70 -13.04 44.78
N ARG A 842 -11.92 -13.31 45.25
CA ARG A 842 -12.34 -14.61 45.77
C ARG A 842 -12.06 -15.73 44.78
N LYS A 843 -12.44 -15.54 43.52
CA LYS A 843 -12.22 -16.53 42.45
C LYS A 843 -10.74 -16.75 42.15
N ARG A 844 -9.87 -15.75 42.32
CA ARG A 844 -8.41 -15.91 42.18
C ARG A 844 -7.86 -16.83 43.27
N TYR A 845 -8.27 -16.65 44.52
CA TYR A 845 -7.86 -17.54 45.63
C TYR A 845 -8.46 -18.93 45.51
N GLU A 846 -9.70 -19.07 45.06
CA GLU A 846 -10.32 -20.36 44.77
C GLU A 846 -9.54 -21.15 43.70
N ASN A 847 -9.17 -20.49 42.61
CA ASN A 847 -8.34 -21.10 41.55
C ASN A 847 -6.95 -21.47 42.05
N GLN A 848 -6.33 -20.65 42.91
CA GLN A 848 -5.05 -20.97 43.53
C GLN A 848 -5.17 -22.20 44.44
N TYR A 849 -6.21 -22.29 45.26
CA TYR A 849 -6.47 -23.45 46.10
C TYR A 849 -6.70 -24.72 45.26
N ALA A 850 -7.47 -24.64 44.17
CA ALA A 850 -7.64 -25.75 43.24
C ALA A 850 -6.31 -26.21 42.61
N THR A 851 -5.41 -25.26 42.31
CA THR A 851 -4.06 -25.55 41.81
C THR A 851 -3.21 -26.25 42.87
N ASP A 852 -3.20 -25.74 44.10
CA ASP A 852 -2.48 -26.33 45.23
C ASP A 852 -3.02 -27.74 45.57
N LEU A 853 -4.34 -27.96 45.45
CA LEU A 853 -4.96 -29.29 45.60
C LEU A 853 -4.52 -30.27 44.51
N ALA A 854 -4.42 -29.83 43.25
CA ALA A 854 -3.92 -30.66 42.17
C ALA A 854 -2.45 -31.05 42.40
N ILE A 855 -1.64 -30.13 42.94
CA ILE A 855 -0.24 -30.38 43.33
C ILE A 855 -0.18 -31.38 44.50
N LYS A 856 -1.02 -31.20 45.53
CA LYS A 856 -1.16 -32.15 46.64
C LYS A 856 -1.51 -33.55 46.15
N GLY A 857 -2.57 -33.69 45.35
CA GLY A 857 -3.01 -34.99 44.82
C GLY A 857 -1.96 -35.67 43.94
N ARG A 858 -1.16 -34.90 43.19
CA ARG A 858 -0.01 -35.43 42.45
C ARG A 858 1.10 -35.91 43.39
N SER A 859 1.38 -35.16 44.45
CA SER A 859 2.40 -35.49 45.45
C SER A 859 2.03 -36.76 46.23
N GLU A 860 0.78 -36.87 46.70
CA GLU A 860 0.27 -38.08 47.36
C GLU A 860 0.39 -39.33 46.49
N ARG A 861 0.03 -39.22 45.20
CA ARG A 861 0.19 -40.33 44.25
C ARG A 861 1.65 -40.70 44.04
N THR A 862 2.55 -39.71 44.02
CA THR A 862 3.99 -39.93 43.83
C THR A 862 4.63 -40.58 45.06
N GLU A 863 4.20 -40.21 46.27
CA GLU A 863 4.67 -40.86 47.49
C GLU A 863 4.13 -42.30 47.61
N LEU A 864 2.82 -42.49 47.39
CA LEU A 864 2.19 -43.80 47.51
C LEU A 864 2.67 -44.78 46.43
N ILE A 865 3.02 -44.29 45.23
CA ILE A 865 3.58 -45.14 44.19
C ILE A 865 5.01 -45.58 44.51
N ALA A 866 5.85 -44.70 45.06
CA ALA A 866 7.19 -45.06 45.50
C ALA A 866 7.13 -46.14 46.59
N GLU A 867 6.17 -46.02 47.53
CA GLU A 867 5.90 -47.04 48.55
C GLU A 867 5.36 -48.35 47.95
N LEU A 868 4.49 -48.29 46.94
CA LEU A 868 4.00 -49.48 46.24
C LEU A 868 5.15 -50.22 45.56
N VAL A 869 5.99 -49.52 44.81
CA VAL A 869 7.17 -50.10 44.17
C VAL A 869 8.11 -50.72 45.21
N GLN A 870 8.37 -50.00 46.31
CA GLN A 870 9.20 -50.51 47.40
C GLN A 870 8.59 -51.76 48.06
N SER A 871 7.27 -51.80 48.25
CA SER A 871 6.56 -52.94 48.82
C SER A 871 6.64 -54.16 47.90
N ILE A 872 6.49 -53.98 46.59
CA ILE A 872 6.62 -55.05 45.59
C ILE A 872 8.02 -55.65 45.64
N ILE A 873 9.08 -54.84 45.59
CA ILE A 873 10.47 -55.35 45.51
C ILE A 873 10.99 -55.93 46.84
N THR A 874 10.43 -55.55 47.98
CA THR A 874 10.83 -56.07 49.30
C THR A 874 9.98 -57.25 49.77
N SER A 875 8.89 -57.56 49.06
CA SER A 875 7.99 -58.68 49.36
C SER A 875 8.75 -60.01 49.41
N ARG A 876 8.49 -60.79 50.47
CA ARG A 876 9.09 -62.12 50.67
C ARG A 876 8.10 -63.24 50.35
N ASP A 877 6.81 -62.91 50.22
CA ASP A 877 5.77 -63.86 49.82
C ASP A 877 5.25 -63.62 48.40
N HIS A 878 4.81 -64.69 47.72
CA HIS A 878 4.28 -64.64 46.37
C HIS A 878 2.94 -63.91 46.38
N ASN A 879 2.07 -64.25 47.33
CA ASN A 879 0.74 -63.71 47.39
C ASN A 879 0.78 -62.22 47.76
N GLU A 880 1.78 -61.77 48.51
CA GLU A 880 2.06 -60.35 48.74
C GLU A 880 2.39 -59.59 47.44
N VAL A 881 3.27 -60.14 46.59
CA VAL A 881 3.58 -59.55 45.27
C VAL A 881 2.31 -59.46 44.43
N ILE A 882 1.52 -60.54 44.35
CA ILE A 882 0.26 -60.56 43.59
C ILE A 882 -0.70 -59.51 44.14
N LYS A 883 -0.89 -59.44 45.46
CA LYS A 883 -1.75 -58.46 46.12
C LYS A 883 -1.32 -57.03 45.79
N PHE A 884 -0.04 -56.69 45.91
CA PHE A 884 0.43 -55.34 45.62
C PHE A 884 0.33 -54.99 44.13
N MET A 885 0.67 -55.90 43.22
CA MET A 885 0.56 -55.64 41.79
C MET A 885 -0.89 -55.51 41.31
N ARG A 886 -1.81 -56.31 41.87
CA ARG A 886 -3.24 -56.34 41.47
C ARG A 886 -4.06 -55.27 42.16
N ASP A 887 -3.97 -55.19 43.49
CA ASP A 887 -4.87 -54.38 44.31
C ASP A 887 -4.26 -53.00 44.62
N GLY A 888 -2.93 -52.87 44.50
CA GLY A 888 -2.19 -51.62 44.71
C GLY A 888 -2.05 -51.25 46.19
N LEU A 889 -1.89 -49.95 46.44
CA LEU A 889 -1.94 -49.37 47.78
C LEU A 889 -3.07 -48.34 47.88
N ILE A 890 -3.71 -48.29 49.03
CA ILE A 890 -4.75 -47.32 49.37
C ILE A 890 -4.33 -46.64 50.68
N ARG A 891 -4.26 -45.30 50.66
CA ARG A 891 -4.07 -44.47 51.85
C ARG A 891 -5.05 -43.29 51.80
N GLY A 892 -5.96 -43.23 52.77
CA GLY A 892 -7.03 -42.24 52.78
C GLY A 892 -7.94 -42.39 51.54
N LYS A 893 -8.10 -41.31 50.76
CA LYS A 893 -8.86 -41.31 49.49
C LYS A 893 -8.00 -41.64 48.26
N THR A 894 -6.70 -41.77 48.42
CA THR A 894 -5.76 -41.95 47.30
C THR A 894 -5.45 -43.43 47.14
N GLN A 895 -5.77 -43.97 45.96
CA GLN A 895 -5.41 -45.33 45.54
C GLN A 895 -4.44 -45.24 44.35
N VAL A 896 -3.38 -46.04 44.40
CA VAL A 896 -2.43 -46.20 43.30
C VAL A 896 -2.29 -47.68 42.97
N VAL A 897 -2.28 -47.98 41.67
CA VAL A 897 -2.07 -49.34 41.14
C VAL A 897 -1.25 -49.25 39.86
N ILE A 898 -0.32 -50.18 39.65
CA ILE A 898 0.42 -50.31 38.38
C ILE A 898 -0.40 -51.21 37.46
N ALA A 899 -1.47 -50.64 36.87
CA ALA A 899 -2.40 -51.41 36.06
C ALA A 899 -1.81 -51.87 34.72
N ASN A 900 -0.86 -51.13 34.15
CA ASN A 900 -0.21 -51.43 32.87
C ASN A 900 1.10 -50.63 32.71
N SER A 901 1.77 -50.77 31.57
CA SER A 901 3.05 -50.12 31.26
C SER A 901 2.99 -48.58 31.21
N SER A 902 1.81 -47.98 31.14
CA SER A 902 1.62 -46.52 31.17
C SER A 902 1.30 -45.99 32.57
N SER A 903 1.16 -46.88 33.56
CA SER A 903 0.90 -46.47 34.94
C SER A 903 2.12 -45.82 35.58
N LEU A 904 1.88 -44.84 36.46
CA LEU A 904 2.93 -44.25 37.28
C LEU A 904 3.63 -45.35 38.08
N GLY A 905 4.96 -45.31 38.20
CA GLY A 905 5.75 -46.33 38.91
C GLY A 905 6.16 -47.56 38.08
N PHE A 906 5.60 -47.78 36.89
CA PHE A 906 6.01 -48.89 36.01
C PHE A 906 7.51 -48.83 35.66
N VAL A 907 7.99 -47.66 35.22
CA VAL A 907 9.39 -47.47 34.84
C VAL A 907 10.31 -47.68 36.03
N GLU A 908 9.96 -47.12 37.19
CA GLU A 908 10.74 -47.28 38.42
C GLU A 908 10.82 -48.76 38.86
N LEU A 909 9.69 -49.48 38.84
CA LEU A 909 9.67 -50.92 39.16
C LEU A 909 10.52 -51.72 38.17
N LYS A 910 10.37 -51.45 36.87
CA LYS A 910 11.16 -52.09 35.81
C LYS A 910 12.66 -51.90 36.03
N ASP A 911 13.08 -50.65 36.25
CA ASP A 911 14.49 -50.29 36.39
C ASP A 911 15.10 -50.93 37.65
N LYS A 912 14.37 -50.91 38.78
CA LYS A 912 14.81 -51.59 40.02
C LYS A 912 14.93 -53.11 39.84
N LEU A 913 14.03 -53.77 39.10
CA LEU A 913 14.11 -55.21 38.83
C LEU A 913 15.33 -55.59 37.98
N LEU A 914 15.77 -54.69 37.10
CA LEU A 914 16.92 -54.90 36.21
C LEU A 914 18.27 -54.50 36.82
N ASP A 915 18.30 -53.63 37.84
CA ASP A 915 19.55 -53.20 38.50
C ASP A 915 20.09 -54.27 39.45
N PHE A 916 21.28 -54.83 39.18
CA PHE A 916 21.90 -55.85 40.02
C PHE A 916 22.37 -55.37 41.40
N ASN A 917 22.48 -54.05 41.61
CA ASN A 917 22.88 -53.50 42.91
C ASN A 917 21.75 -53.56 43.94
N GLU A 918 20.49 -53.64 43.48
CA GLU A 918 19.32 -53.72 44.34
C GLU A 918 19.14 -55.12 44.98
N LYS A 919 18.96 -55.20 46.29
CA LYS A 919 18.77 -56.50 46.97
C LYS A 919 17.28 -56.87 47.01
N ILE A 920 16.80 -57.53 45.96
CA ILE A 920 15.39 -57.92 45.78
C ILE A 920 15.21 -59.41 46.09
N PRO A 921 14.57 -59.80 47.22
CA PRO A 921 14.50 -61.18 47.69
C PRO A 921 13.91 -62.18 46.68
N ARG A 922 12.89 -61.76 45.92
CA ARG A 922 12.16 -62.59 44.97
C ARG A 922 12.20 -62.03 43.55
N ARG A 923 13.35 -61.46 43.17
CA ARG A 923 13.53 -60.78 41.88
C ARG A 923 12.99 -61.58 40.70
N LEU A 924 13.39 -62.84 40.59
CA LEU A 924 13.00 -63.70 39.46
C LEU A 924 11.49 -63.97 39.44
N ASP A 925 10.88 -64.18 40.61
CA ASP A 925 9.42 -64.38 40.72
C ASP A 925 8.65 -63.13 40.33
N ILE A 926 9.12 -61.96 40.79
CA ILE A 926 8.50 -60.67 40.46
C ILE A 926 8.64 -60.40 38.97
N ILE A 927 9.83 -60.61 38.37
CA ILE A 927 10.03 -60.47 36.93
C ILE A 927 9.11 -61.43 36.15
N LYS A 928 8.90 -62.65 36.63
CA LYS A 928 8.01 -63.61 35.96
C LYS A 928 6.55 -63.14 35.97
N VAL A 929 6.03 -62.67 37.10
CA VAL A 929 4.69 -62.06 37.20
C VAL A 929 4.62 -60.78 36.37
N PHE A 930 5.67 -59.97 36.39
CA PHE A 930 5.81 -58.75 35.60
C PHE A 930 5.71 -59.06 34.10
N LEU A 931 6.55 -59.94 33.55
CA LEU A 931 6.56 -60.27 32.13
C LEU A 931 5.28 -60.97 31.66
N LEU A 932 4.70 -61.86 32.46
CA LEU A 932 3.53 -62.67 32.05
C LEU A 932 2.18 -62.01 32.35
N GLY A 933 2.13 -61.02 33.24
CA GLY A 933 0.89 -60.37 33.66
C GLY A 933 0.01 -61.21 34.60
N ARG A 934 0.42 -62.43 34.96
CA ARG A 934 -0.44 -63.46 35.59
C ARG A 934 0.21 -64.18 36.76
N ASP A 935 -0.63 -64.77 37.61
CA ASP A 935 -0.20 -65.62 38.72
C ASP A 935 0.09 -67.04 38.21
N TYR A 936 1.35 -67.28 37.86
CA TYR A 936 1.81 -68.57 37.37
C TYR A 936 1.81 -69.68 38.44
N LYS A 937 1.63 -69.37 39.73
CA LYS A 937 1.59 -70.37 40.83
C LYS A 937 0.18 -70.76 41.20
N ASN A 938 -0.78 -69.82 41.18
CA ASN A 938 -2.17 -70.08 41.55
C ASN A 938 -3.14 -69.72 40.42
N ASN A 939 -3.74 -70.74 39.79
CA ASN A 939 -4.86 -70.62 38.84
C ASN A 939 -4.65 -69.79 37.56
N ASP A 940 -3.43 -69.31 37.27
CA ASP A 940 -3.13 -68.50 36.08
C ASP A 940 -3.98 -67.22 35.98
N GLU A 941 -4.39 -66.66 37.11
CA GLU A 941 -5.27 -65.49 37.16
C GLU A 941 -4.56 -64.20 36.70
N PRO A 942 -5.29 -63.23 36.08
CA PRO A 942 -4.76 -61.91 35.76
C PRO A 942 -4.31 -61.14 37.02
N VAL A 943 -3.08 -60.66 37.02
CA VAL A 943 -2.48 -59.89 38.13
C VAL A 943 -2.36 -58.43 37.78
N TRP A 944 -1.79 -58.13 36.61
CA TRP A 944 -1.65 -56.77 36.10
C TRP A 944 -1.67 -56.80 34.57
N ASN A 945 -1.74 -55.64 33.92
CA ASN A 945 -1.82 -55.53 32.45
C ASN A 945 -2.98 -56.35 31.83
N ASN A 946 -4.09 -56.51 32.56
CA ASN A 946 -5.22 -57.39 32.24
C ASN A 946 -4.83 -58.86 32.00
N GLY A 947 -3.73 -59.34 32.58
CA GLY A 947 -3.24 -60.70 32.36
C GLY A 947 -2.56 -60.91 31.01
N ASN A 948 -2.25 -59.82 30.29
CA ASN A 948 -1.45 -59.86 29.07
C ASN A 948 0.03 -59.79 29.41
N VAL A 949 0.84 -60.43 28.56
CA VAL A 949 2.29 -60.30 28.65
C VAL A 949 2.72 -58.85 28.47
N LEU A 950 3.78 -58.45 29.17
CA LEU A 950 4.38 -57.14 29.01
C LEU A 950 5.10 -57.07 27.67
N PHE A 951 4.55 -56.30 26.73
CA PHE A 951 5.13 -56.18 25.41
C PHE A 951 6.47 -55.42 25.44
N ILE A 952 7.58 -56.11 25.14
CA ILE A 952 8.93 -55.50 25.12
C ILE A 952 9.66 -55.97 23.85
N PRO A 953 10.16 -55.06 23.00
CA PRO A 953 10.85 -55.42 21.76
C PRO A 953 12.12 -56.25 21.96
N ASN A 954 12.74 -56.15 23.13
CA ASN A 954 13.97 -56.85 23.48
C ASN A 954 13.89 -57.44 24.89
N LEU A 955 13.90 -58.77 24.97
CA LEU A 955 13.89 -59.52 26.23
C LEU A 955 15.30 -59.72 26.83
N CYS A 956 16.37 -59.33 26.14
CA CYS A 956 17.76 -59.60 26.55
C CYS A 956 18.10 -59.04 27.93
N ASP A 957 17.53 -57.89 28.32
CA ASP A 957 17.79 -57.31 29.64
C ASP A 957 17.27 -58.19 30.78
N TYR A 958 16.12 -58.86 30.59
CA TYR A 958 15.57 -59.79 31.55
C TYR A 958 16.26 -61.15 31.49
N GLU A 959 16.58 -61.63 30.28
CA GLU A 959 17.40 -62.83 30.07
C GLU A 959 18.69 -62.74 30.88
N ARG A 960 19.42 -61.63 30.77
CA ARG A 960 20.66 -61.38 31.50
C ARG A 960 20.49 -61.56 33.01
N VAL A 961 19.36 -61.14 33.59
CA VAL A 961 19.08 -61.33 35.03
C VAL A 961 18.95 -62.81 35.38
N PHE A 962 18.22 -63.60 34.59
CA PHE A 962 18.08 -65.04 34.83
C PHE A 962 19.37 -65.83 34.58
N VAL A 963 20.10 -65.53 33.49
CA VAL A 963 21.37 -66.18 33.14
C VAL A 963 22.41 -65.96 34.23
N SER A 964 22.59 -64.70 34.65
CA SER A 964 23.57 -64.34 35.69
C SER A 964 23.26 -64.94 37.06
N CYS A 965 22.00 -65.27 37.33
CA CYS A 965 21.58 -65.97 38.55
C CYS A 965 21.62 -67.50 38.42
N GLY A 966 21.97 -68.05 37.25
CA GLY A 966 22.05 -69.50 37.01
C GLY A 966 20.72 -70.19 36.67
N TYR A 967 19.68 -69.43 36.29
CA TYR A 967 18.32 -69.93 36.02
C TYR A 967 17.97 -69.93 34.52
N GLN A 968 18.88 -70.39 33.66
CA GLN A 968 18.69 -70.41 32.20
C GLN A 968 17.47 -71.26 31.78
N ASP A 969 17.29 -72.44 32.40
CA ASP A 969 16.19 -73.33 32.06
C ASP A 969 14.83 -72.73 32.40
N GLU A 970 14.77 -71.96 33.50
CA GLU A 970 13.54 -71.28 33.92
C GLU A 970 13.23 -70.08 32.99
N TRP A 971 14.28 -69.37 32.53
CA TRP A 971 14.12 -68.34 31.49
C TRP A 971 13.56 -68.91 30.18
N ASN A 972 14.07 -70.06 29.73
CA ASN A 972 13.57 -70.70 28.50
C ASN A 972 12.07 -71.00 28.60
N LYS A 973 11.60 -71.51 29.75
CA LYS A 973 10.16 -71.72 30.01
C LYS A 973 9.36 -70.42 29.99
N ILE A 974 9.89 -69.35 30.60
CA ILE A 974 9.24 -68.02 30.59
C ILE A 974 9.15 -67.50 29.15
N LYS A 975 10.22 -67.64 28.37
CA LYS A 975 10.28 -67.22 26.96
C LYS A 975 9.27 -67.99 26.11
N GLU A 976 9.15 -69.31 26.29
CA GLU A 976 8.13 -70.13 25.62
C GLU A 976 6.71 -69.68 25.97
N GLU A 977 6.39 -69.52 27.26
CA GLU A 977 5.09 -69.02 27.71
C GLU A 977 4.81 -67.58 27.25
N TYR A 978 5.84 -66.72 27.24
CA TYR A 978 5.75 -65.36 26.72
C TYR A 978 5.38 -65.37 25.23
N MET A 979 6.10 -66.14 24.41
CA MET A 979 5.86 -66.22 22.96
C MET A 979 4.47 -66.82 22.65
N LYS A 980 4.04 -67.82 23.42
CA LYS A 980 2.70 -68.42 23.29
C LYS A 980 1.57 -67.42 23.56
N ARG A 981 1.81 -66.45 24.45
CA ARG A 981 0.80 -65.48 24.92
C ARG A 981 0.99 -64.07 24.36
N ASN A 982 2.05 -63.80 23.60
CA ASN A 982 2.37 -62.51 22.99
C ASN A 982 1.51 -62.23 21.73
N LEU A 983 0.19 -62.30 21.93
CA LEU A 983 -0.83 -61.97 20.95
C LEU A 983 -1.66 -60.82 21.52
N HIS A 984 -1.56 -59.65 20.92
CA HIS A 984 -2.42 -58.51 21.22
C HIS A 984 -3.87 -58.89 20.92
N ILE A 985 -4.70 -58.90 21.96
CA ILE A 985 -6.14 -59.13 21.85
C ILE A 985 -6.81 -57.82 21.46
N TYR A 986 -7.36 -57.76 20.26
CA TYR A 986 -8.21 -56.67 19.77
C TYR A 986 -9.55 -56.64 20.54
N ARG A 987 -10.15 -55.44 20.65
CA ARG A 987 -11.55 -55.31 21.09
C ARG A 987 -12.48 -56.05 20.13
N ASP A 988 -13.64 -56.51 20.60
CA ASP A 988 -14.60 -57.26 19.76
C ASP A 988 -14.91 -56.53 18.44
N GLY A 989 -14.54 -57.14 17.32
CA GLY A 989 -14.66 -56.60 15.97
C GLY A 989 -13.33 -56.35 15.25
N PHE A 990 -13.42 -55.93 13.98
CA PHE A 990 -12.26 -55.48 13.21
C PHE A 990 -12.00 -53.99 13.45
N ASN A 991 -10.72 -53.59 13.56
CA ASN A 991 -10.34 -52.19 13.59
C ASN A 991 -10.50 -51.53 12.21
N ARG A 992 -10.28 -50.21 12.13
CA ARG A 992 -10.36 -49.43 10.87
C ARG A 992 -9.43 -49.89 9.73
N HIS A 993 -8.49 -50.80 10.02
CA HIS A 993 -7.55 -51.39 9.06
C HIS A 993 -7.91 -52.86 8.73
N GLY A 994 -9.07 -53.34 9.18
CA GLY A 994 -9.54 -54.71 8.90
C GLY A 994 -8.87 -55.79 9.75
N HIS A 995 -8.26 -55.45 10.90
CA HIS A 995 -7.62 -56.41 11.81
C HIS A 995 -8.46 -56.67 13.06
N GLY A 996 -8.57 -57.93 13.46
CA GLY A 996 -9.29 -58.38 14.65
C GLY A 996 -8.65 -59.65 15.19
N ASN A 997 -9.23 -60.24 16.25
CA ASN A 997 -8.68 -61.44 16.88
C ASN A 997 -8.56 -62.65 15.93
N THR A 998 -9.37 -62.69 14.86
CA THR A 998 -9.32 -63.73 13.81
C THR A 998 -8.42 -63.36 12.62
N LYS A 999 -7.91 -62.12 12.53
CA LYS A 999 -6.97 -61.63 11.50
C LYS A 999 -5.93 -60.66 12.12
N PRO A 1000 -5.06 -61.13 13.04
CA PRO A 1000 -4.13 -60.27 13.77
C PRO A 1000 -3.01 -59.72 12.87
N SER A 1001 -2.71 -58.42 12.97
CA SER A 1001 -1.58 -57.82 12.23
C SER A 1001 -0.21 -58.24 12.82
N TYR A 1002 0.90 -58.05 12.10
CA TYR A 1002 2.26 -58.29 12.61
C TYR A 1002 2.54 -57.47 13.89
N TRP A 1003 1.91 -56.30 14.02
CA TRP A 1003 1.95 -55.50 15.25
C TRP A 1003 1.25 -56.19 16.42
N ALA A 1004 0.18 -56.93 16.16
CA ALA A 1004 -0.49 -57.72 17.19
C ALA A 1004 0.32 -58.93 17.65
N PHE A 1005 1.22 -59.45 16.83
CA PHE A 1005 2.23 -60.43 17.27
C PHE A 1005 3.42 -59.79 18.00
N GLY A 1006 3.39 -58.46 18.18
CA GLY A 1006 4.42 -57.76 18.92
C GLY A 1006 5.64 -57.36 18.07
N TYR A 1007 5.46 -57.10 16.78
CA TYR A 1007 6.55 -56.67 15.92
C TYR A 1007 6.31 -55.24 15.42
N GLN A 1008 7.33 -54.39 15.52
CA GLN A 1008 7.22 -52.98 15.09
C GLN A 1008 7.13 -52.84 13.57
N THR A 1009 7.68 -53.80 12.82
CA THR A 1009 7.66 -53.83 11.36
C THR A 1009 7.39 -55.25 10.85
N LEU A 1010 6.82 -55.34 9.65
CA LEU A 1010 6.59 -56.61 8.96
C LEU A 1010 7.90 -57.38 8.70
N GLN A 1011 9.00 -56.66 8.48
CA GLN A 1011 10.33 -57.23 8.33
C GLN A 1011 10.81 -57.91 9.63
N LEU A 1012 10.62 -57.25 10.77
CA LEU A 1012 10.94 -57.83 12.08
C LEU A 1012 10.12 -59.09 12.35
N TYR A 1013 8.86 -59.13 11.93
CA TYR A 1013 8.04 -60.34 12.03
C TYR A 1013 8.62 -61.47 11.18
N LYS A 1014 8.92 -61.19 9.90
CA LYS A 1014 9.51 -62.16 8.96
C LYS A 1014 10.80 -62.79 9.48
N ASP A 1015 11.69 -61.98 10.06
CA ASP A 1015 13.02 -62.42 10.49
C ASP A 1015 12.96 -63.27 11.78
N ASN A 1016 11.85 -63.25 12.51
CA ASN A 1016 11.72 -63.88 13.83
C ASN A 1016 10.67 -65.00 13.90
N VAL A 1017 9.96 -65.30 12.81
CA VAL A 1017 9.03 -66.43 12.74
C VAL A 1017 9.51 -67.47 11.72
N PRO A 1018 9.15 -68.76 11.87
CA PRO A 1018 9.47 -69.78 10.87
C PRO A 1018 8.93 -69.40 9.48
N ALA A 1019 9.66 -69.76 8.42
CA ALA A 1019 9.32 -69.41 7.04
C ALA A 1019 7.90 -69.86 6.63
N GLU A 1020 7.44 -71.00 7.16
CA GLU A 1020 6.10 -71.55 6.95
C GLU A 1020 5.01 -70.67 7.54
N VAL A 1021 5.23 -70.16 8.76
CA VAL A 1021 4.31 -69.26 9.48
C VAL A 1021 4.21 -67.92 8.76
N PHE A 1022 5.34 -67.40 8.27
CA PHE A 1022 5.33 -66.16 7.48
C PHE A 1022 4.60 -66.33 6.15
N LYS A 1023 4.71 -67.49 5.50
CA LYS A 1023 3.99 -67.78 4.25
C LYS A 1023 2.47 -67.76 4.46
N GLU A 1024 1.99 -68.45 5.50
CA GLU A 1024 0.57 -68.42 5.88
C GLU A 1024 0.09 -67.00 6.21
N TYR A 1025 0.92 -66.23 6.91
CA TYR A 1025 0.66 -64.82 7.20
C TYR A 1025 0.50 -63.99 5.92
N CYS A 1026 1.36 -64.19 4.91
CA CYS A 1026 1.26 -63.51 3.62
C CYS A 1026 -0.01 -63.86 2.84
N GLU A 1027 -0.49 -65.11 2.93
CA GLU A 1027 -1.73 -65.55 2.28
C GLU A 1027 -2.96 -64.85 2.89
N ILE A 1028 -3.00 -64.73 4.22
CA ILE A 1028 -4.10 -64.09 4.97
C ILE A 1028 -4.09 -62.56 4.80
N HIS A 1029 -2.91 -61.94 4.73
CA HIS A 1029 -2.71 -60.48 4.71
C HIS A 1029 -2.28 -59.94 3.34
N HIS A 1030 -2.52 -60.65 2.24
CA HIS A 1030 -2.07 -60.29 0.89
C HIS A 1030 -2.46 -58.87 0.44
N ASP A 1031 -3.54 -58.32 0.98
CA ASP A 1031 -4.13 -57.02 0.65
C ASP A 1031 -3.86 -55.92 1.71
N CYS A 1032 -3.16 -56.23 2.80
CA CYS A 1032 -2.94 -55.29 3.90
C CYS A 1032 -1.54 -55.46 4.55
N CYS A 1033 -1.29 -54.76 5.66
CA CYS A 1033 -0.03 -54.83 6.42
C CYS A 1033 1.27 -54.55 5.64
N GLY A 1034 1.20 -54.05 4.40
CA GLY A 1034 2.38 -53.85 3.54
C GLY A 1034 2.93 -55.14 2.92
N VAL A 1035 2.22 -56.27 3.01
CA VAL A 1035 2.66 -57.57 2.47
C VAL A 1035 2.86 -57.52 0.95
N SER A 1036 1.99 -56.81 0.23
CA SER A 1036 2.09 -56.62 -1.23
C SER A 1036 3.38 -55.90 -1.66
N GLN A 1037 3.91 -55.00 -0.80
CA GLN A 1037 5.17 -54.29 -1.07
C GLN A 1037 6.41 -55.20 -0.90
N ILE A 1038 6.30 -56.26 -0.08
CA ILE A 1038 7.35 -57.28 0.07
C ILE A 1038 7.22 -58.36 -1.02
N HIS A 1039 6.01 -58.67 -1.47
CA HIS A 1039 5.79 -59.63 -2.57
C HIS A 1039 6.30 -59.13 -3.93
N GLY A 1040 6.24 -57.82 -4.21
CA GLY A 1040 6.82 -57.22 -5.41
C GLY A 1040 8.35 -57.27 -5.51
N LEU A 1041 9.03 -57.73 -4.45
CA LEU A 1041 10.48 -58.00 -4.42
C LEU A 1041 10.82 -59.50 -4.53
N LEU A 1042 9.80 -60.36 -4.66
CA LEU A 1042 9.93 -61.83 -4.79
C LEU A 1042 9.22 -62.38 -6.04
N SER A 1043 8.75 -61.51 -6.94
CA SER A 1043 8.36 -61.83 -8.32
C SER A 1043 9.49 -61.53 -9.30
#